data_AF-A3IZP7-F1
#
_entry.id   AF-A3IZP7-F1
#
_cell.length_a   1.000
_cell.length_b   1.000
_cell.length_c   1.000
_cell.angle_alpha   90.00
_cell.angle_beta   90.00
_cell.angle_gamma   90.00
#
_symmetry.space_group_name_H-M   'P 1'
#
loop_
_entity.id
_entity.type
_entity.pdbx_description
1 polymer ?
#
loop_
_entity_poly.entity_id
_entity_poly.type
_entity_poly.pdbx_seq_one_letter_code
_entity_poly.pdbx_strand_id
1 'polypeptide(L)'
;MLLKFFDRGTGKGKSPVEYILKETDAKGVIREPQPELIKGDPQQTINLIDSLNFKHKYRSGVISFAPEDAPTPEQQNAIIKSFEDVAFAGLDNDQYDILWVKHTHTGNDRVELHFVTPRVELTTGKSLNIAPPGWESYFRPWRDLWNTSNGWASPDDPQRARTYYPGHQALINAQNHRLELAGEKPISRDDARKLITNHLTAYIQDGQIQNRNDIITTLESSGFSITRRGEDYLTVTHNDLDKRVRLKGGIYSASWRLGQESTPETTAGQTTTRANLQTRIRQAQEKLSENVSKRRDYHQQRYSNYSTEYQHSPEMVANAARDNSYQPLNRFLNRQLGDDSIFNKTVSTNSNQQNYPQSTQTEDLGSGTLSNQSREIYHITSQQQLQDQLEMQRQALLKAVEEDDESTRKRTTRNLQELCHSVREGQETAERTNHQLNQSNQLTQQHHQQLIEQDKRLRRRLSRHHERLRKLATNQTEELELFKTQINLVEYSQSQGYEIDKKKTSVNCVVLKDNHGDKILVGINQGDNHYFYSSVNDHKDNGSIIDFIQNRRNLNLGEVRKELRPWINNTYSSTYTPKESTPKLTPTTPDRHKILTQFEHFQLISSHAYLNQRGISPQTSNDSRFQGVIYSDSRNNLIFPHYDREGVCGYEIRNQQFKGFSKGGTKGLWSSRGLPTDMTLVICESPLDCLSHHQLFPDANTRYLATGGTLSETQKSLIKGLFEKLHSQGGQIIVATDRDKGGQEIAQELKNIAPETAQISRLVPKNHKDWNESLIAQIRWEREQQQKRSRGKGFSL
;
A
#
# COMPACT_ATOMS: atom_id res chain seq x y z
N MET A 1 27.90 6.44 4.74
CA MET A 1 26.63 5.87 4.25
C MET A 1 25.42 6.02 5.20
N LEU A 2 24.22 6.00 4.62
CA LEU A 2 22.90 6.03 5.27
C LEU A 2 22.07 4.80 4.85
N LEU A 3 21.43 4.12 5.80
CA LEU A 3 20.39 3.12 5.53
C LEU A 3 19.01 3.74 5.78
N LYS A 4 18.06 3.56 4.86
CA LYS A 4 16.68 4.00 5.03
C LYS A 4 15.71 2.94 4.51
N PHE A 5 14.73 2.56 5.32
CA PHE A 5 13.58 1.78 4.87
C PHE A 5 12.42 2.70 4.47
N PHE A 6 11.63 2.29 3.47
CA PHE A 6 10.46 3.05 3.02
C PHE A 6 9.17 2.60 3.74
N ASP A 7 8.27 3.56 4.00
CA ASP A 7 6.96 3.32 4.64
C ASP A 7 5.89 2.77 3.68
N ARG A 8 6.32 1.98 2.70
CA ARG A 8 5.48 1.31 1.70
C ARG A 8 5.65 -0.20 1.83
N GLY A 9 4.66 -0.98 1.38
CA GLY A 9 4.72 -2.44 1.51
C GLY A 9 3.41 -3.21 1.42
N THR A 10 2.27 -2.56 1.17
CA THR A 10 0.94 -3.21 1.15
C THR A 10 0.42 -3.54 -0.25
N GLY A 11 1.08 -3.03 -1.30
CA GLY A 11 0.68 -3.20 -2.69
C GLY A 11 1.22 -4.47 -3.36
N LYS A 12 0.92 -4.63 -4.65
CA LYS A 12 1.46 -5.68 -5.53
C LYS A 12 2.95 -5.50 -5.79
N GLY A 13 3.68 -6.59 -6.05
CA GLY A 13 5.12 -6.65 -6.27
C GLY A 13 5.60 -5.95 -7.54
N LYS A 14 4.74 -5.84 -8.56
CA LYS A 14 5.06 -5.15 -9.81
C LYS A 14 5.51 -3.69 -9.58
N SER A 15 4.77 -2.93 -8.78
CA SER A 15 5.04 -1.51 -8.53
C SER A 15 6.42 -1.22 -7.88
N PRO A 16 6.82 -1.88 -6.78
CA PRO A 16 8.13 -1.63 -6.17
C PRO A 16 9.30 -2.15 -7.01
N VAL A 17 9.13 -3.27 -7.73
CA VAL A 17 10.19 -3.86 -8.56
C VAL A 17 10.41 -3.04 -9.83
N GLU A 18 9.34 -2.65 -10.53
CA GLU A 18 9.46 -1.75 -11.68
C GLU A 18 10.00 -0.38 -11.25
N TYR A 19 9.64 0.13 -10.07
CA TYR A 19 10.15 1.44 -9.61
C TYR A 19 11.68 1.47 -9.49
N ILE A 20 12.29 0.40 -8.98
CA ILE A 20 13.74 0.31 -8.86
C ILE A 20 14.41 -0.07 -10.19
N LEU A 21 13.72 -0.75 -11.11
CA LEU A 21 14.26 -1.08 -12.44
C LEU A 21 13.98 -0.01 -13.51
N LYS A 22 13.14 0.98 -13.22
CA LYS A 22 12.68 1.94 -14.22
C LYS A 22 13.85 2.75 -14.78
N GLU A 23 13.96 2.75 -16.10
CA GLU A 23 14.90 3.58 -16.87
C GLU A 23 14.62 5.08 -16.73
N THR A 24 13.46 5.48 -16.18
CA THR A 24 13.11 6.88 -15.94
C THR A 24 12.96 7.21 -14.47
N ASP A 25 13.35 8.42 -14.07
CA ASP A 25 13.10 8.95 -12.74
C ASP A 25 11.61 9.28 -12.53
N ALA A 26 11.26 9.74 -11.31
CA ALA A 26 9.88 10.14 -10.97
C ALA A 26 9.37 11.36 -11.77
N LYS A 27 10.23 12.05 -12.51
CA LYS A 27 9.92 13.20 -13.37
C LYS A 27 9.88 12.83 -14.86
N GLY A 28 10.09 11.55 -15.20
CA GLY A 28 10.08 11.06 -16.58
C GLY A 28 11.40 11.26 -17.33
N VAL A 29 12.47 11.68 -16.65
CA VAL A 29 13.80 11.84 -17.23
C VAL A 29 14.49 10.48 -17.28
N ILE A 30 15.10 10.13 -18.41
CA ILE A 30 15.89 8.90 -18.55
C ILE A 30 17.09 8.97 -17.59
N ARG A 31 17.27 7.91 -16.78
CA ARG A 31 18.37 7.79 -15.83
C ARG A 31 19.62 7.41 -16.60
N GLU A 32 20.60 8.30 -16.58
CA GLU A 32 21.92 8.05 -17.15
C GLU A 32 22.97 8.08 -16.01
N PRO A 33 23.59 6.94 -15.67
CA PRO A 33 23.44 5.62 -16.30
C PRO A 33 22.21 4.87 -15.79
N GLN A 34 21.83 3.82 -16.53
CA GLN A 34 20.67 3.00 -16.22
C GLN A 34 20.83 2.22 -14.89
N PRO A 35 19.71 1.87 -14.21
CA PRO A 35 19.73 0.98 -13.06
C PRO A 35 20.43 -0.35 -13.36
N GLU A 36 21.38 -0.73 -12.51
CA GLU A 36 22.14 -1.97 -12.64
C GLU A 36 21.59 -3.02 -11.66
N LEU A 37 21.08 -4.15 -12.18
CA LEU A 37 20.65 -5.27 -11.36
C LEU A 37 21.88 -6.00 -10.79
N ILE A 38 22.06 -5.96 -9.47
CA ILE A 38 23.21 -6.59 -8.82
C ILE A 38 22.89 -8.05 -8.42
N LYS A 39 21.72 -8.28 -7.82
CA LYS A 39 21.37 -9.60 -7.25
C LYS A 39 19.86 -9.80 -7.20
N GLY A 40 19.42 -11.03 -7.46
CA GLY A 40 18.02 -11.46 -7.37
C GLY A 40 17.31 -11.51 -8.72
N ASP A 41 16.13 -12.14 -8.75
CA ASP A 41 15.28 -12.23 -9.94
C ASP A 41 14.04 -11.32 -9.75
N PRO A 42 13.88 -10.28 -10.59
CA PRO A 42 12.74 -9.37 -10.52
C PRO A 42 11.38 -10.07 -10.61
N GLN A 43 11.23 -11.02 -11.54
CA GLN A 43 9.96 -11.68 -11.77
C GLN A 43 9.64 -12.65 -10.64
N GLN A 44 10.64 -13.35 -10.11
CA GLN A 44 10.48 -14.16 -8.90
C GLN A 44 10.03 -13.31 -7.71
N THR A 45 10.70 -12.18 -7.47
CA THR A 45 10.37 -11.25 -6.39
C THR A 45 8.92 -10.75 -6.51
N ILE A 46 8.51 -10.36 -7.73
CA ILE A 46 7.12 -9.94 -8.01
C ILE A 46 6.13 -11.06 -7.67
N ASN A 47 6.38 -12.26 -8.19
CA ASN A 47 5.50 -13.41 -8.00
C ASN A 47 5.36 -13.77 -6.51
N LEU A 48 6.48 -13.76 -5.78
CA LEU A 48 6.48 -13.99 -4.33
C LEU A 48 5.64 -12.94 -3.62
N ILE A 49 5.88 -11.65 -3.83
CA ILE A 49 5.10 -10.57 -3.20
C ILE A 49 3.61 -10.68 -3.53
N ASP A 50 3.26 -10.93 -4.79
CA ASP A 50 1.88 -11.00 -5.25
C ASP A 50 1.13 -12.20 -4.66
N SER A 51 1.84 -13.30 -4.38
CA SER A 51 1.29 -14.49 -3.73
C SER A 51 0.99 -14.31 -2.23
N LEU A 52 1.50 -13.26 -1.58
CA LEU A 52 1.34 -13.07 -0.15
C LEU A 52 -0.01 -12.46 0.21
N ASN A 53 -0.66 -13.04 1.22
CA ASN A 53 -1.93 -12.57 1.78
C ASN A 53 -1.74 -11.65 3.00
N PHE A 54 -0.51 -11.25 3.32
CA PHE A 54 -0.23 -10.34 4.43
C PHE A 54 -0.64 -8.90 4.09
N LYS A 55 -1.08 -8.13 5.09
CA LYS A 55 -1.29 -6.68 4.95
C LYS A 55 -0.03 -5.99 4.43
N HIS A 56 1.14 -6.37 4.95
CA HIS A 56 2.44 -5.90 4.49
C HIS A 56 3.15 -7.06 3.77
N LYS A 57 3.14 -7.01 2.44
CA LYS A 57 3.64 -8.05 1.53
C LYS A 57 5.14 -7.94 1.26
N TYR A 58 5.70 -6.73 1.29
CA TYR A 58 7.12 -6.52 1.02
C TYR A 58 7.72 -5.44 1.91
N ARG A 59 9.03 -5.40 1.98
CA ARG A 59 9.81 -4.32 2.58
C ARG A 59 10.84 -3.85 1.57
N SER A 60 11.00 -2.54 1.45
CA SER A 60 12.00 -1.95 0.58
C SER A 60 12.78 -0.86 1.30
N GLY A 61 13.98 -0.59 0.80
CA GLY A 61 14.86 0.42 1.36
C GLY A 61 16.01 0.74 0.41
N VAL A 62 16.88 1.63 0.88
CA VAL A 62 18.05 2.12 0.15
C VAL A 62 19.23 2.26 1.11
N ILE A 63 20.41 1.85 0.65
CA ILE A 63 21.70 2.23 1.22
C ILE A 63 22.28 3.31 0.32
N SER A 64 22.47 4.51 0.86
CA SER A 64 22.93 5.69 0.12
C SER A 64 24.30 6.13 0.65
N PHE A 65 25.25 6.33 -0.25
CA PHE A 65 26.61 6.77 0.08
C PHE A 65 26.73 8.28 -0.09
N ALA A 66 27.70 8.95 0.53
CA ALA A 66 27.99 10.32 0.13
C ALA A 66 28.72 10.31 -1.24
N PRO A 67 28.63 11.37 -2.07
CA PRO A 67 29.36 11.44 -3.34
C PRO A 67 30.86 11.11 -3.19
N GLU A 68 31.47 11.57 -2.10
CA GLU A 68 32.88 11.34 -1.78
C GLU A 68 33.22 9.95 -1.23
N ASP A 69 32.21 9.16 -0.79
CA ASP A 69 32.45 7.82 -0.23
C ASP A 69 32.81 6.79 -1.32
N ALA A 70 32.27 7.00 -2.55
CA ALA A 70 32.52 6.23 -3.79
C ALA A 70 32.90 4.73 -3.59
N PRO A 71 31.99 3.88 -3.05
CA PRO A 71 32.34 2.50 -2.71
C PRO A 71 32.66 1.65 -3.95
N THR A 72 33.71 0.82 -3.89
CA THR A 72 34.09 -0.10 -4.98
C THR A 72 33.06 -1.22 -5.17
N PRO A 73 33.01 -1.90 -6.34
CA PRO A 73 32.13 -3.05 -6.55
C PRO A 73 32.30 -4.17 -5.51
N GLU A 74 33.53 -4.42 -5.05
CA GLU A 74 33.81 -5.39 -3.98
C GLU A 74 33.20 -4.93 -2.65
N GLN A 75 33.33 -3.65 -2.31
CA GLN A 75 32.73 -3.07 -1.11
C GLN A 75 31.19 -3.10 -1.19
N GLN A 76 30.61 -2.84 -2.37
CA GLN A 76 29.17 -2.94 -2.62
C GLN A 76 28.65 -4.37 -2.41
N ASN A 77 29.35 -5.37 -2.93
CA ASN A 77 28.97 -6.78 -2.72
C ASN A 77 29.16 -7.20 -1.25
N ALA A 78 30.23 -6.75 -0.60
CA ALA A 78 30.50 -7.05 0.80
C ALA A 78 29.44 -6.45 1.74
N ILE A 79 29.00 -5.21 1.47
CA ILE A 79 27.94 -4.59 2.26
C ILE A 79 26.57 -5.21 2.02
N ILE A 80 26.25 -5.63 0.78
CA ILE A 80 25.02 -6.37 0.46
C ILE A 80 24.99 -7.66 1.27
N LYS A 81 26.06 -8.45 1.23
CA LYS A 81 26.17 -9.69 2.00
C LYS A 81 26.05 -9.43 3.50
N SER A 82 26.80 -8.45 4.01
CA SER A 82 26.76 -8.08 5.43
C SER A 82 25.38 -7.58 5.87
N PHE A 83 24.65 -6.85 5.02
CA PHE A 83 23.28 -6.44 5.30
C PHE A 83 22.37 -7.67 5.40
N GLU A 84 22.48 -8.61 4.47
CA GLU A 84 21.67 -9.84 4.49
C GLU A 84 21.94 -10.69 5.74
N ASP A 85 23.20 -10.86 6.13
CA ASP A 85 23.59 -11.57 7.35
C ASP A 85 22.94 -10.97 8.61
N VAL A 86 22.75 -9.64 8.62
CA VAL A 86 22.11 -8.92 9.75
C VAL A 86 20.59 -8.92 9.64
N ALA A 87 20.03 -8.73 8.45
CA ALA A 87 18.58 -8.67 8.22
C ALA A 87 17.90 -10.04 8.37
N PHE A 88 18.59 -11.10 7.94
CA PHE A 88 18.12 -12.48 7.90
C PHE A 88 18.86 -13.38 8.90
N ALA A 89 19.49 -12.79 9.92
CA ALA A 89 20.29 -13.51 10.92
C ALA A 89 19.70 -14.87 11.32
N GLY A 90 20.44 -15.95 11.08
CA GLY A 90 20.04 -17.31 11.42
C GLY A 90 19.13 -18.03 10.42
N LEU A 91 18.82 -17.42 9.28
CA LEU A 91 18.11 -18.06 8.17
C LEU A 91 19.10 -18.45 7.07
N ASP A 92 18.84 -19.58 6.42
CA ASP A 92 19.58 -20.02 5.24
C ASP A 92 19.15 -19.23 3.99
N ASN A 93 20.02 -19.18 2.97
CA ASN A 93 19.80 -18.39 1.76
C ASN A 93 18.55 -18.81 0.95
N ASP A 94 18.05 -20.03 1.14
CA ASP A 94 16.82 -20.54 0.50
C ASP A 94 15.55 -20.24 1.30
N GLN A 95 15.68 -19.67 2.50
CA GLN A 95 14.56 -19.29 3.37
C GLN A 95 14.03 -17.86 3.11
N TYR A 96 14.70 -17.07 2.28
CA TYR A 96 14.28 -15.70 1.96
C TYR A 96 14.64 -15.31 0.53
N ASP A 97 14.03 -14.22 0.07
CA ASP A 97 14.27 -13.63 -1.25
C ASP A 97 14.55 -12.13 -1.09
N ILE A 98 15.52 -11.60 -1.83
CA ILE A 98 15.86 -10.17 -1.84
C ILE A 98 16.43 -9.78 -3.19
N LEU A 99 15.91 -8.68 -3.73
CA LEU A 99 16.32 -8.07 -4.99
C LEU A 99 17.14 -6.81 -4.70
N TRP A 100 18.30 -6.67 -5.36
CA TRP A 100 19.22 -5.53 -5.23
C TRP A 100 19.45 -4.86 -6.58
N VAL A 101 19.25 -3.55 -6.62
CA VAL A 101 19.47 -2.72 -7.81
C VAL A 101 20.26 -1.49 -7.43
N LYS A 102 21.35 -1.23 -8.15
CA LYS A 102 22.18 -0.04 -7.98
C LYS A 102 21.70 1.08 -8.88
N HIS A 103 21.57 2.26 -8.29
CA HIS A 103 21.37 3.52 -9.01
C HIS A 103 22.58 4.43 -8.78
N THR A 104 22.92 5.18 -9.82
CA THR A 104 23.82 6.33 -9.74
C THR A 104 23.08 7.52 -10.31
N HIS A 105 22.88 8.56 -9.49
CA HIS A 105 22.07 9.70 -9.87
C HIS A 105 22.87 10.70 -10.72
N THR A 106 22.37 11.01 -11.93
CA THR A 106 22.90 12.08 -12.79
C THR A 106 22.77 13.43 -12.07
N GLY A 107 23.91 14.01 -11.66
CA GLY A 107 23.99 15.33 -11.03
C GLY A 107 24.84 15.40 -9.76
N ASN A 108 24.96 14.31 -8.99
CA ASN A 108 25.73 14.28 -7.75
C ASN A 108 26.65 13.04 -7.59
N ASP A 109 26.77 12.16 -8.60
CA ASP A 109 27.58 10.92 -8.61
C ASP A 109 27.41 9.99 -7.39
N ARG A 110 26.24 10.07 -6.76
CA ARG A 110 25.94 9.30 -5.56
C ARG A 110 25.56 7.87 -5.91
N VAL A 111 26.27 6.91 -5.32
CA VAL A 111 25.90 5.49 -5.36
C VAL A 111 24.75 5.21 -4.39
N GLU A 112 23.71 4.54 -4.88
CA GLU A 112 22.57 4.07 -4.09
C GLU A 112 22.27 2.60 -4.39
N LEU A 113 22.20 1.78 -3.34
CA LEU A 113 21.82 0.36 -3.45
C LEU A 113 20.38 0.22 -2.93
N HIS A 114 19.44 0.11 -3.85
CA HIS A 114 18.03 -0.14 -3.55
C HIS A 114 17.78 -1.62 -3.39
N PHE A 115 16.92 -1.98 -2.44
CA PHE A 115 16.50 -3.36 -2.25
C PHE A 115 15.00 -3.52 -2.03
N VAL A 116 14.48 -4.67 -2.43
CA VAL A 116 13.10 -5.11 -2.19
C VAL A 116 13.14 -6.56 -1.73
N THR A 117 12.48 -6.86 -0.62
CA THR A 117 12.34 -8.24 -0.10
C THR A 117 10.87 -8.56 0.19
N PRO A 118 10.35 -9.73 -0.23
CA PRO A 118 9.05 -10.21 0.21
C PRO A 118 9.04 -10.47 1.72
N ARG A 119 7.92 -10.16 2.39
CA ARG A 119 7.79 -10.29 3.85
C ARG A 119 7.35 -11.70 4.28
N VAL A 120 8.07 -12.71 3.81
CA VAL A 120 7.79 -14.13 4.08
C VAL A 120 9.09 -14.87 4.33
N GLU A 121 9.08 -15.83 5.25
CA GLU A 121 10.10 -16.87 5.34
C GLU A 121 9.61 -18.07 4.52
N LEU A 122 10.39 -18.48 3.51
CA LEU A 122 9.95 -19.34 2.42
C LEU A 122 9.66 -20.78 2.83
N THR A 123 10.28 -21.29 3.91
CA THR A 123 10.08 -22.67 4.37
C THR A 123 8.75 -22.83 5.10
N THR A 124 8.45 -21.90 6.00
CA THR A 124 7.26 -21.95 6.86
C THR A 124 6.08 -21.18 6.29
N GLY A 125 6.31 -20.31 5.29
CA GLY A 125 5.31 -19.40 4.76
C GLY A 125 4.84 -18.34 5.77
N LYS A 126 5.51 -18.20 6.92
CA LYS A 126 5.14 -17.21 7.95
C LYS A 126 5.67 -15.83 7.57
N SER A 127 4.99 -14.79 8.04
CA SER A 127 5.44 -13.43 7.79
C SER A 127 6.81 -13.17 8.42
N LEU A 128 7.71 -12.59 7.62
CA LEU A 128 9.05 -12.15 8.00
C LEU A 128 9.12 -10.62 7.90
N ASN A 129 9.66 -9.97 8.93
CA ASN A 129 9.81 -8.52 8.94
C ASN A 129 11.23 -8.13 9.28
N ILE A 130 12.08 -7.90 8.27
CA ILE A 130 13.49 -7.54 8.47
C ILE A 130 13.70 -6.19 9.19
N ALA A 131 12.70 -5.31 9.21
CA ALA A 131 12.77 -3.99 9.83
C ALA A 131 11.50 -3.67 10.64
N PRO A 132 11.36 -4.20 11.86
CA PRO A 132 10.28 -3.84 12.78
C PRO A 132 10.37 -2.37 13.24
N PRO A 133 9.31 -1.81 13.86
CA PRO A 133 9.38 -0.48 14.47
C PRO A 133 10.61 -0.36 15.39
N GLY A 134 11.39 0.71 15.24
CA GLY A 134 12.66 0.90 15.97
C GLY A 134 13.87 0.21 15.34
N TRP A 135 13.77 -0.25 14.08
CA TRP A 135 14.87 -0.86 13.31
C TRP A 135 16.15 -0.01 13.29
N GLU A 136 16.05 1.31 13.46
CA GLU A 136 17.19 2.22 13.50
C GLU A 136 18.17 1.80 14.61
N SER A 137 17.67 1.43 15.78
CA SER A 137 18.51 0.97 16.89
C SER A 137 19.22 -0.36 16.58
N TYR A 138 18.58 -1.22 15.79
CA TYR A 138 19.09 -2.52 15.39
C TYR A 138 20.20 -2.41 14.34
N PHE A 139 19.99 -1.59 13.30
CA PHE A 139 20.93 -1.42 12.20
C PHE A 139 21.98 -0.31 12.41
N ARG A 140 21.81 0.59 13.39
CA ARG A 140 22.77 1.66 13.68
C ARG A 140 24.18 1.13 13.98
N PRO A 141 24.40 0.11 14.84
CA PRO A 141 25.74 -0.46 15.05
C PRO A 141 26.38 -1.02 13.77
N TRP A 142 25.59 -1.69 12.92
CA TRP A 142 26.06 -2.19 11.62
C TRP A 142 26.49 -1.05 10.69
N ARG A 143 25.68 0.00 10.59
CA ARG A 143 25.99 1.17 9.77
C ARG A 143 27.24 1.88 10.29
N ASP A 144 27.34 2.08 11.61
CA ASP A 144 28.45 2.79 12.24
C ASP A 144 29.76 2.01 12.11
N LEU A 145 29.70 0.67 12.17
CA LEU A 145 30.84 -0.21 11.90
C LEU A 145 31.39 0.01 10.49
N TRP A 146 30.53 -0.05 9.47
CA TRP A 146 30.92 0.13 8.08
C TRP A 146 31.42 1.55 7.81
N ASN A 147 30.73 2.57 8.33
CA ASN A 147 31.16 3.97 8.19
C ASN A 147 32.53 4.20 8.82
N THR A 148 32.74 3.72 10.05
CA THR A 148 34.02 3.92 10.76
C THR A 148 35.15 3.12 10.13
N SER A 149 34.88 1.89 9.67
CA SER A 149 35.92 1.00 9.10
C SER A 149 36.39 1.46 7.72
N ASN A 150 35.52 2.07 6.92
CA ASN A 150 35.84 2.53 5.56
C ASN A 150 36.02 4.05 5.47
N GLY A 151 35.92 4.78 6.59
CA GLY A 151 36.02 6.24 6.61
C GLY A 151 34.84 6.96 5.92
N TRP A 152 33.71 6.27 5.72
CA TRP A 152 32.55 6.84 5.04
C TRP A 152 31.78 7.84 5.90
N ALA A 153 31.11 8.76 5.23
CA ALA A 153 30.28 9.81 5.81
C ALA A 153 29.24 9.26 6.81
N SER A 154 29.26 9.75 8.04
CA SER A 154 28.25 9.41 9.05
C SER A 154 27.06 10.38 9.00
N PRO A 155 25.81 9.90 9.03
CA PRO A 155 24.62 10.76 9.15
C PRO A 155 24.54 11.54 10.46
N ASP A 156 25.27 11.12 11.50
CA ASP A 156 25.31 11.78 12.81
C ASP A 156 26.57 12.66 12.99
N ASP A 157 27.31 12.95 11.91
CA ASP A 157 28.46 13.85 11.93
C ASP A 157 28.02 15.31 12.17
N PRO A 158 28.44 15.95 13.28
CA PRO A 158 28.07 17.33 13.61
C PRO A 158 28.45 18.35 12.53
N GLN A 159 29.55 18.14 11.80
CA GLN A 159 30.01 19.06 10.74
C GLN A 159 29.14 18.97 9.47
N ARG A 160 28.36 17.88 9.33
CA ARG A 160 27.42 17.65 8.21
C ARG A 160 25.97 17.87 8.63
N ALA A 161 25.72 18.32 9.86
CA ALA A 161 24.40 18.64 10.34
C ALA A 161 23.81 19.77 9.50
N ARG A 162 22.79 19.48 8.69
CA ARG A 162 22.10 20.51 7.90
C ARG A 162 21.47 21.54 8.84
N THR A 163 21.70 22.82 8.57
CA THR A 163 20.99 23.96 9.18
C THR A 163 19.46 23.86 9.02
N TYR A 164 18.98 23.07 8.05
CA TYR A 164 17.58 22.88 7.71
C TYR A 164 17.27 21.45 7.20
N TYR A 165 16.19 20.82 7.69
CA TYR A 165 15.65 19.57 7.13
C TYR A 165 14.50 19.88 6.15
N PRO A 166 14.69 19.73 4.82
CA PRO A 166 13.58 19.76 3.89
C PRO A 166 12.81 18.45 4.00
N GLY A 167 11.64 18.48 4.65
CA GLY A 167 10.69 17.37 4.59
C GLY A 167 10.22 17.15 3.14
N HIS A 168 10.31 15.91 2.67
CA HIS A 168 9.56 15.29 1.56
C HIS A 168 9.07 16.19 0.40
N GLN A 169 9.98 16.90 -0.28
CA GLN A 169 9.68 17.74 -1.45
C GLN A 169 8.85 17.02 -2.53
N ALA A 170 9.08 15.72 -2.74
CA ALA A 170 8.37 14.93 -3.74
C ALA A 170 6.90 14.61 -3.38
N LEU A 171 6.57 14.44 -2.09
CA LEU A 171 5.18 14.25 -1.65
C LEU A 171 4.41 15.57 -1.65
N ILE A 172 5.12 16.67 -1.37
CA ILE A 172 4.58 18.04 -1.36
C ILE A 172 4.23 18.49 -2.78
N ASN A 173 5.10 18.24 -3.76
CA ASN A 173 4.81 18.59 -5.15
C ASN A 173 3.60 17.80 -5.72
N ALA A 174 3.45 16.53 -5.35
CA ALA A 174 2.32 15.69 -5.76
C ALA A 174 1.00 16.11 -5.10
N GLN A 175 1.04 16.58 -3.85
CA GLN A 175 -0.13 17.12 -3.15
C GLN A 175 -0.52 18.50 -3.71
N ASN A 176 0.46 19.37 -4.01
CA ASN A 176 0.24 20.72 -4.51
C ASN A 176 -0.36 20.72 -5.93
N HIS A 177 0.16 19.87 -6.82
CA HIS A 177 -0.43 19.67 -8.16
C HIS A 177 -1.88 19.17 -8.10
N ARG A 178 -2.23 18.41 -7.06
CA ARG A 178 -3.59 17.89 -6.86
C ARG A 178 -4.56 18.93 -6.31
N LEU A 179 -4.07 19.93 -5.59
CA LEU A 179 -4.85 21.02 -5.01
C LEU A 179 -5.00 22.22 -5.98
N GLU A 180 -4.00 22.46 -6.83
CA GLU A 180 -4.08 23.41 -7.95
C GLU A 180 -5.15 23.01 -8.98
N LEU A 181 -5.25 21.71 -9.29
CA LEU A 181 -6.33 21.16 -10.11
C LEU A 181 -7.73 21.30 -9.48
N ALA A 182 -7.80 21.55 -8.17
CA ALA A 182 -9.04 21.70 -7.40
C ALA A 182 -9.39 23.15 -7.05
N GLY A 183 -8.54 24.13 -7.39
CA GLY A 183 -8.82 25.56 -7.21
C GLY A 183 -8.76 26.09 -5.77
N GLU A 184 -8.15 25.35 -4.83
CA GLU A 184 -8.04 25.76 -3.42
C GLU A 184 -6.59 26.16 -3.06
N LYS A 185 -6.41 27.21 -2.25
CA LYS A 185 -5.10 27.63 -1.70
C LYS A 185 -4.88 27.08 -0.28
N PRO A 186 -3.83 26.30 -0.02
CA PRO A 186 -3.42 25.95 1.34
C PRO A 186 -2.12 26.67 1.74
N ILE A 187 -2.11 27.36 2.88
CA ILE A 187 -0.85 27.67 3.59
C ILE A 187 -0.59 26.52 4.56
N SER A 188 0.34 25.63 4.23
CA SER A 188 0.70 24.49 5.08
C SER A 188 1.61 24.91 6.25
N ARG A 189 1.63 24.11 7.33
CA ARG A 189 2.54 24.27 8.50
C ARG A 189 4.02 24.41 8.11
N ASP A 190 4.41 23.76 7.03
CA ASP A 190 5.79 23.76 6.54
C ASP A 190 6.12 25.03 5.74
N ASP A 191 5.12 25.68 5.12
CA ASP A 191 5.31 26.95 4.42
C ASP A 191 5.42 28.11 5.41
N ALA A 192 4.63 28.11 6.48
CA ALA A 192 4.80 29.03 7.60
C ALA A 192 6.18 28.87 8.25
N ARG A 193 6.67 27.64 8.46
CA ARG A 193 8.01 27.39 9.02
C ARG A 193 9.11 27.91 8.11
N LYS A 194 9.00 27.70 6.80
CA LYS A 194 9.96 28.20 5.81
C LYS A 194 9.98 29.72 5.76
N LEU A 195 8.81 30.36 5.71
CA LEU A 195 8.72 31.83 5.68
C LEU A 195 9.34 32.46 6.94
N ILE A 196 9.02 31.92 8.12
CA ILE A 196 9.61 32.37 9.39
C ILE A 196 11.14 32.18 9.37
N THR A 197 11.62 31.02 8.93
CA THR A 197 13.06 30.72 8.93
C THR A 197 13.81 31.57 7.91
N ASN A 198 13.26 31.79 6.71
CA ASN A 198 13.86 32.63 5.67
C ASN A 198 13.92 34.10 6.13
N HIS A 199 12.84 34.59 6.74
CA HIS A 199 12.81 35.93 7.31
C HIS A 199 13.89 36.09 8.37
N LEU A 200 13.97 35.19 9.36
CA LEU A 200 15.01 35.24 10.39
C LEU A 200 16.42 35.12 9.80
N THR A 201 16.60 34.33 8.74
CA THR A 201 17.91 34.17 8.08
C THR A 201 18.39 35.49 7.45
N ALA A 202 17.49 36.30 6.88
CA ALA A 202 17.83 37.63 6.35
C ALA A 202 18.35 38.56 7.47
N TYR A 203 17.67 38.60 8.62
CA TYR A 203 18.10 39.41 9.77
C TYR A 203 19.40 38.89 10.41
N ILE A 204 19.68 37.59 10.30
CA ILE A 204 20.96 36.99 10.71
C ILE A 204 22.08 37.43 9.76
N GLN A 205 21.83 37.41 8.45
CA GLN A 205 22.79 37.85 7.43
C GLN A 205 23.11 39.35 7.55
N ASP A 206 22.11 40.16 7.90
CA ASP A 206 22.27 41.59 8.15
C ASP A 206 22.87 41.91 9.54
N GLY A 207 23.26 40.89 10.32
CA GLY A 207 23.92 41.03 11.62
C GLY A 207 23.03 41.51 12.77
N GLN A 208 21.72 41.61 12.55
CA GLN A 208 20.74 42.09 13.53
C GLN A 208 20.31 40.99 14.52
N ILE A 209 20.46 39.72 14.14
CA ILE A 209 20.19 38.57 15.01
C ILE A 209 21.49 37.84 15.27
N GLN A 210 22.01 37.95 16.49
CA GLN A 210 23.27 37.34 16.90
C GLN A 210 23.09 36.19 17.89
N ASN A 211 21.90 36.04 18.48
CA ASN A 211 21.64 34.99 19.44
C ASN A 211 20.15 34.62 19.48
N ARG A 212 19.81 33.56 20.20
CA ARG A 212 18.42 33.11 20.31
C ARG A 212 17.49 34.15 20.96
N ASN A 213 17.95 34.97 21.89
CA ASN A 213 17.12 36.02 22.47
C ASN A 213 16.77 37.09 21.43
N ASP A 214 17.67 37.37 20.50
CA ASP A 214 17.38 38.26 19.37
C ASP A 214 16.31 37.63 18.46
N ILE A 215 16.39 36.32 18.17
CA ILE A 215 15.34 35.58 17.43
C ILE A 215 13.97 35.71 18.13
N ILE A 216 13.95 35.52 19.45
CA ILE A 216 12.73 35.64 20.27
C ILE A 216 12.16 37.05 20.16
N THR A 217 13.02 38.07 20.30
CA THR A 217 12.63 39.49 20.24
C THR A 217 12.12 39.88 18.86
N THR A 218 12.76 39.42 17.78
CA THR A 218 12.34 39.67 16.39
C THR A 218 10.99 39.01 16.09
N LEU A 219 10.76 37.79 16.59
CA LEU A 219 9.49 37.09 16.42
C LEU A 219 8.35 37.78 17.19
N GLU A 220 8.59 38.16 18.45
CA GLU A 220 7.61 38.89 19.27
C GLU A 220 7.29 40.27 18.66
N SER A 221 8.29 40.98 18.16
CA SER A 221 8.10 42.28 17.48
C SER A 221 7.37 42.17 16.14
N SER A 222 7.42 41.00 15.50
CA SER A 222 6.69 40.68 14.27
C SER A 222 5.28 40.12 14.52
N GLY A 223 4.77 40.23 15.75
CA GLY A 223 3.41 39.81 16.12
C GLY A 223 3.25 38.35 16.53
N PHE A 224 4.33 37.56 16.59
CA PHE A 224 4.24 36.15 17.02
C PHE A 224 4.30 36.04 18.55
N SER A 225 3.40 35.23 19.12
CA SER A 225 3.47 34.87 20.55
C SER A 225 4.23 33.57 20.75
N ILE A 226 5.23 33.56 21.65
CA ILE A 226 6.03 32.37 21.96
C ILE A 226 5.41 31.62 23.13
N THR A 227 4.86 30.44 22.86
CA THR A 227 4.12 29.65 23.86
C THR A 227 4.98 28.67 24.64
N ARG A 228 6.07 28.15 24.04
CA ARG A 228 6.99 27.20 24.71
C ARG A 228 8.43 27.40 24.22
N ARG A 229 9.37 27.35 25.17
CA ARG A 229 10.82 27.44 24.94
C ARG A 229 11.49 26.16 25.45
N GLY A 230 11.94 25.29 24.55
CA GLY A 230 12.73 24.09 24.89
C GLY A 230 14.23 24.30 24.68
N GLU A 231 15.05 23.29 24.92
CA GLU A 231 16.51 23.36 24.69
C GLU A 231 16.84 23.46 23.19
N ASP A 232 16.19 22.65 22.35
CA ASP A 232 16.44 22.57 20.90
C ASP A 232 15.26 23.07 20.04
N TYR A 233 14.26 23.76 20.63
CA TYR A 233 13.08 24.24 19.91
C TYR A 233 12.40 25.48 20.51
N LEU A 234 11.65 26.21 19.66
CA LEU A 234 10.69 27.27 20.02
C LEU A 234 9.30 26.95 19.45
N THR A 235 8.22 27.26 20.17
CA THR A 235 6.85 27.10 19.65
C THR A 235 6.14 28.46 19.57
N VAL A 236 5.71 28.84 18.37
CA VAL A 236 5.12 30.14 18.04
C VAL A 236 3.66 30.03 17.63
N THR A 237 2.89 31.10 17.86
CA THR A 237 1.50 31.29 17.40
C THR A 237 1.34 32.69 16.82
N HIS A 238 0.48 32.86 15.82
CA HIS A 238 0.13 34.15 15.20
C HIS A 238 -1.36 34.15 14.88
N ASN A 239 -2.00 35.32 14.78
CA ASN A 239 -3.44 35.41 14.45
C ASN A 239 -3.77 34.83 13.07
N ASP A 240 -2.83 34.92 12.12
CA ASP A 240 -2.94 34.35 10.78
C ASP A 240 -2.60 32.84 10.71
N LEU A 241 -2.19 32.25 11.84
CA LEU A 241 -1.90 30.82 11.95
C LEU A 241 -2.99 30.14 12.79
N ASP A 242 -3.87 29.39 12.13
CA ASP A 242 -4.93 28.60 12.79
C ASP A 242 -4.43 27.65 13.90
N LYS A 243 -3.13 27.32 13.93
CA LYS A 243 -2.53 26.37 14.89
C LYS A 243 -1.09 26.76 15.26
N ARG A 244 -0.68 26.44 16.50
CA ARG A 244 0.72 26.58 16.98
C ARG A 244 1.73 25.82 16.11
N VAL A 245 2.86 26.45 15.82
CA VAL A 245 3.96 25.92 15.01
C VAL A 245 5.21 25.74 15.85
N ARG A 246 5.80 24.55 15.84
CA ARG A 246 7.08 24.26 16.49
C ARG A 246 8.23 24.41 15.48
N LEU A 247 9.22 25.23 15.85
CA LEU A 247 10.48 25.49 15.16
C LEU A 247 11.58 24.73 15.91
N LYS A 248 12.21 23.74 15.29
CA LYS A 248 13.14 22.81 15.96
C LYS A 248 14.48 22.75 15.21
N GLY A 249 15.58 22.71 15.96
CA GLY A 249 16.95 22.55 15.47
C GLY A 249 17.64 23.84 15.03
N GLY A 250 18.95 23.78 14.80
CA GLY A 250 19.77 24.89 14.29
C GLY A 250 19.69 26.16 15.15
N ILE A 251 19.31 27.27 14.51
CA ILE A 251 19.23 28.62 15.11
C ILE A 251 18.26 28.73 16.30
N TYR A 252 17.33 27.78 16.45
CA TYR A 252 16.31 27.79 17.50
C TYR A 252 16.80 27.18 18.83
N SER A 253 18.02 26.63 18.87
CA SER A 253 18.65 26.08 20.07
C SER A 253 19.01 27.16 21.11
N ALA A 254 18.86 26.85 22.40
CA ALA A 254 19.26 27.72 23.52
C ALA A 254 20.72 28.17 23.45
N SER A 255 21.60 27.28 22.99
CA SER A 255 23.05 27.49 22.85
C SER A 255 23.45 28.23 21.57
N TRP A 256 22.52 28.54 20.66
CA TRP A 256 22.88 29.13 19.38
C TRP A 256 23.32 30.60 19.51
N ARG A 257 24.46 30.94 18.91
CA ARG A 257 25.02 32.30 18.77
C ARG A 257 25.63 32.45 17.36
N LEU A 258 25.42 33.60 16.72
CA LEU A 258 26.01 33.96 15.42
C LEU A 258 27.51 34.18 15.59
N GLY A 259 28.32 33.53 14.77
CA GLY A 259 29.79 33.62 14.82
C GLY A 259 30.47 32.72 15.86
N GLN A 260 29.71 31.99 16.69
CA GLN A 260 30.27 30.85 17.42
C GLN A 260 30.04 29.57 16.61
N GLU A 261 31.12 28.99 16.06
CA GLU A 261 31.15 27.55 15.87
C GLU A 261 30.80 26.91 17.21
N SER A 262 29.83 25.99 17.20
CA SER A 262 29.42 25.23 18.37
C SER A 262 30.65 24.72 19.10
N THR A 263 31.01 25.32 20.24
CA THR A 263 32.22 24.95 20.95
C THR A 263 32.08 23.51 21.44
N PRO A 264 33.05 22.64 21.11
CA PRO A 264 33.07 21.24 21.51
C PRO A 264 33.49 21.12 22.96
N GLU A 265 32.60 21.47 23.89
CA GLU A 265 32.85 21.33 25.33
C GLU A 265 31.78 20.47 25.98
N THR A 266 31.71 19.21 25.53
CA THR A 266 31.85 18.06 26.45
C THR A 266 32.33 16.88 25.62
N THR A 267 33.56 16.43 25.90
CA THR A 267 34.27 15.26 25.34
C THR A 267 35.13 15.48 24.08
N ALA A 268 36.30 16.08 24.33
CA ALA A 268 37.59 15.79 23.72
C ALA A 268 37.67 15.71 22.19
N GLY A 269 38.15 16.80 21.60
CA GLY A 269 39.07 16.71 20.47
C GLY A 269 40.31 15.92 20.87
N GLN A 270 40.22 14.59 20.78
CA GLN A 270 41.38 13.76 20.50
C GLN A 270 41.46 13.69 18.99
N THR A 271 42.56 14.23 18.43
CA THR A 271 43.14 13.75 17.17
C THR A 271 42.79 12.28 17.04
N THR A 272 41.98 11.90 16.05
CA THR A 272 41.40 10.56 15.92
C THR A 272 42.51 9.52 15.97
N THR A 273 42.85 9.09 17.17
CA THR A 273 43.99 8.22 17.41
C THR A 273 43.54 6.86 16.95
N ARG A 274 44.43 6.05 16.39
CA ARG A 274 44.12 4.67 15.97
C ARG A 274 43.37 3.89 17.08
N ALA A 275 43.70 4.16 18.35
CA ALA A 275 43.05 3.61 19.53
C ALA A 275 41.55 4.01 19.70
N ASN A 276 41.15 5.23 19.35
CA ASN A 276 39.76 5.68 19.42
C ASN A 276 38.89 5.07 18.33
N LEU A 277 39.43 4.94 17.11
CA LEU A 277 38.75 4.24 16.01
C LEU A 277 38.57 2.76 16.36
N GLN A 278 39.62 2.11 16.86
CA GLN A 278 39.55 0.72 17.31
C GLN A 278 38.52 0.53 18.42
N THR A 279 38.43 1.46 19.37
CA THR A 279 37.42 1.40 20.45
C THR A 279 35.99 1.54 19.90
N ARG A 280 35.75 2.47 18.99
CA ARG A 280 34.43 2.64 18.34
C ARG A 280 34.04 1.43 17.49
N ILE A 281 34.99 0.88 16.72
CA ILE A 281 34.80 -0.35 15.94
C ILE A 281 34.44 -1.51 16.87
N ARG A 282 35.18 -1.71 17.97
CA ARG A 282 34.91 -2.76 18.94
C ARG A 282 33.51 -2.63 19.56
N GLN A 283 33.14 -1.43 20.01
CA GLN A 283 31.80 -1.18 20.57
C GLN A 283 30.68 -1.42 19.56
N ALA A 284 30.88 -1.03 18.30
CA ALA A 284 29.92 -1.30 17.24
C ALA A 284 29.82 -2.80 16.92
N GLN A 285 30.94 -3.54 16.92
CA GLN A 285 30.98 -4.99 16.73
C GLN A 285 30.28 -5.74 17.87
N GLU A 286 30.52 -5.38 19.12
CA GLU A 286 29.88 -5.98 20.30
C GLU A 286 28.36 -5.78 20.28
N LYS A 287 27.89 -4.56 20.01
CA LYS A 287 26.45 -4.28 19.90
C LYS A 287 25.82 -4.97 18.70
N LEU A 288 26.55 -5.07 17.58
CA LEU A 288 26.08 -5.75 16.38
C LEU A 288 25.93 -7.26 16.63
N SER A 289 26.93 -7.90 17.24
CA SER A 289 26.88 -9.33 17.54
C SER A 289 25.76 -9.67 18.52
N GLU A 290 25.51 -8.81 19.52
CA GLU A 290 24.38 -8.94 20.43
C GLU A 290 23.04 -8.85 19.67
N ASN A 291 22.88 -7.84 18.80
CA ASN A 291 21.68 -7.67 17.99
C ASN A 291 21.42 -8.86 17.06
N VAL A 292 22.46 -9.31 16.33
CA VAL A 292 22.39 -10.45 15.42
C VAL A 292 22.04 -11.74 16.18
N SER A 293 22.58 -11.94 17.38
CA SER A 293 22.27 -13.11 18.22
C SER A 293 20.80 -13.10 18.66
N LYS A 294 20.31 -11.98 19.21
CA LYS A 294 18.89 -11.82 19.57
C LYS A 294 17.96 -12.07 18.39
N ARG A 295 18.38 -11.63 17.20
CA ARG A 295 17.60 -11.81 15.97
C ARG A 295 17.57 -13.25 15.50
N ARG A 296 18.73 -13.93 15.53
CA ARG A 296 18.85 -15.36 15.25
C ARG A 296 17.95 -16.16 16.19
N ASP A 297 17.99 -15.90 17.48
CA ASP A 297 17.16 -16.60 18.47
C ASP A 297 15.66 -16.40 18.18
N TYR A 298 15.26 -15.16 17.86
CA TYR A 298 13.89 -14.87 17.45
C TYR A 298 13.47 -15.60 16.16
N HIS A 299 14.32 -15.61 15.13
CA HIS A 299 14.05 -16.31 13.88
C HIS A 299 13.95 -17.83 14.11
N GLN A 300 14.87 -18.42 14.87
CA GLN A 300 14.82 -19.83 15.24
C GLN A 300 13.52 -20.14 15.99
N GLN A 301 13.22 -19.45 17.09
CA GLN A 301 11.97 -19.68 17.83
C GLN A 301 10.71 -19.56 16.97
N ARG A 302 10.68 -18.62 16.01
CA ARG A 302 9.50 -18.36 15.18
C ARG A 302 9.36 -19.33 14.01
N TYR A 303 10.47 -19.76 13.41
CA TYR A 303 10.50 -20.49 12.16
C TYR A 303 11.00 -21.95 12.30
N SER A 304 11.43 -22.41 13.49
CA SER A 304 12.00 -23.76 13.71
C SER A 304 11.03 -24.96 13.70
N ASN A 305 9.76 -24.83 13.30
CA ASN A 305 8.82 -25.96 13.33
C ASN A 305 8.27 -26.31 11.95
N TYR A 306 9.00 -27.16 11.22
CA TYR A 306 8.44 -28.05 10.19
C TYR A 306 9.30 -29.31 9.99
N SER A 307 9.53 -30.07 11.08
CA SER A 307 10.18 -31.39 11.02
C SER A 307 9.31 -32.52 11.61
N THR A 308 8.10 -32.24 12.09
CA THR A 308 7.37 -33.14 12.99
C THR A 308 6.19 -33.90 12.37
N GLU A 309 6.00 -33.88 11.05
CA GLU A 309 4.91 -34.64 10.38
C GLU A 309 5.36 -35.75 9.41
N TYR A 310 6.64 -36.15 9.44
CA TYR A 310 7.11 -37.38 8.78
C TYR A 310 8.07 -38.16 9.66
N GLN A 311 7.65 -38.50 10.89
CA GLN A 311 8.32 -39.53 11.68
C GLN A 311 7.30 -40.41 12.40
N HIS A 312 6.70 -41.34 11.65
CA HIS A 312 6.25 -42.64 12.19
C HIS A 312 6.40 -43.71 11.10
N SER A 313 7.64 -44.17 10.94
CA SER A 313 8.01 -45.57 10.74
C SER A 313 9.25 -45.79 11.61
N PRO A 314 9.18 -46.57 12.71
CA PRO A 314 10.34 -46.82 13.55
C PRO A 314 11.12 -48.03 13.03
N GLU A 315 12.44 -47.91 12.88
CA GLU A 315 13.45 -48.78 13.50
C GLU A 315 14.88 -48.49 12.99
N MET A 316 15.81 -48.46 13.95
CA MET A 316 17.27 -48.23 13.83
C MET A 316 17.64 -46.77 13.47
N VAL A 317 18.22 -45.94 14.34
CA VAL A 317 19.38 -46.19 15.20
C VAL A 317 19.26 -45.33 16.47
N ALA A 318 19.16 -45.99 17.62
CA ALA A 318 19.43 -45.37 18.91
C ALA A 318 20.95 -45.31 19.14
N ASN A 319 21.36 -44.33 19.95
CA ASN A 319 22.70 -44.08 20.52
C ASN A 319 23.60 -43.13 19.72
N ALA A 320 23.47 -41.83 20.01
CA ALA A 320 24.49 -41.11 20.76
C ALA A 320 24.00 -39.70 21.10
N ALA A 321 23.53 -39.53 22.34
CA ALA A 321 23.37 -38.22 22.94
C ALA A 321 24.76 -37.66 23.30
N ARG A 322 24.94 -36.38 22.96
CA ARG A 322 25.71 -35.36 23.69
C ARG A 322 27.18 -35.68 23.98
N ASP A 323 28.06 -35.04 23.22
CA ASP A 323 29.03 -34.16 23.88
C ASP A 323 29.36 -32.94 23.02
N ASN A 324 29.30 -31.77 23.67
CA ASN A 324 29.47 -30.45 23.07
C ASN A 324 30.91 -30.02 23.35
N SER A 325 31.83 -30.36 22.45
CA SER A 325 33.15 -29.72 22.38
C SER A 325 33.57 -29.58 20.93
N TYR A 326 33.87 -28.35 20.51
CA TYR A 326 34.41 -28.03 19.20
C TYR A 326 35.63 -28.91 18.91
N GLN A 327 35.51 -29.82 17.94
CA GLN A 327 36.65 -30.52 17.37
C GLN A 327 37.12 -29.76 16.13
N PRO A 328 38.41 -29.34 16.06
CA PRO A 328 38.99 -28.79 14.85
C PRO A 328 38.92 -29.80 13.70
N LEU A 329 38.61 -29.31 12.49
CA LEU A 329 38.38 -30.09 11.27
C LEU A 329 39.46 -31.15 10.97
N ASN A 330 40.71 -30.90 11.37
CA ASN A 330 41.84 -31.84 11.23
C ASN A 330 41.61 -33.19 11.92
N ARG A 331 40.95 -33.22 13.08
CA ARG A 331 40.78 -34.46 13.84
C ARG A 331 39.62 -35.31 13.32
N PHE A 332 38.60 -34.66 12.75
CA PHE A 332 37.51 -35.32 12.01
C PHE A 332 38.04 -35.98 10.73
N LEU A 333 38.92 -35.28 9.99
CA LEU A 333 39.53 -35.79 8.76
C LEU A 333 40.48 -36.98 9.01
N ASN A 334 41.32 -36.93 10.06
CA ASN A 334 42.19 -38.07 10.43
C ASN A 334 41.41 -39.34 10.80
N ARG A 335 40.18 -39.21 11.30
CA ARG A 335 39.36 -40.37 11.69
C ARG A 335 38.61 -40.99 10.50
N GLN A 336 38.26 -40.19 9.49
CA GLN A 336 37.57 -40.64 8.28
C GLN A 336 38.52 -41.17 7.20
N LEU A 337 39.77 -40.69 7.17
CA LEU A 337 40.72 -40.98 6.10
C LEU A 337 41.89 -41.89 6.50
N GLY A 338 42.05 -42.23 7.78
CA GLY A 338 43.15 -43.10 8.24
C GLY A 338 44.52 -42.59 7.74
N ASP A 339 45.35 -43.50 7.24
CA ASP A 339 46.71 -43.20 6.77
C ASP A 339 46.79 -42.32 5.50
N ASP A 340 45.65 -41.96 4.88
CA ASP A 340 45.61 -41.13 3.66
C ASP A 340 45.38 -39.61 3.93
N SER A 341 45.57 -39.17 5.18
CA SER A 341 45.51 -37.73 5.53
C SER A 341 46.80 -36.98 5.13
N ILE A 342 46.68 -35.99 4.24
CA ILE A 342 47.79 -35.23 3.62
C ILE A 342 48.52 -34.28 4.62
N PHE A 343 48.10 -34.20 5.89
CA PHE A 343 48.66 -33.24 6.87
C PHE A 343 49.71 -33.78 7.84
N ASN A 344 50.24 -34.99 7.65
CA ASN A 344 51.36 -35.49 8.45
C ASN A 344 52.69 -35.43 7.68
N LYS A 345 53.35 -34.27 7.74
CA LYS A 345 54.77 -34.23 8.14
C LYS A 345 55.18 -32.86 8.66
N THR A 346 55.70 -32.92 9.88
CA THR A 346 56.10 -31.85 10.78
C THR A 346 57.35 -31.09 10.34
N VAL A 347 57.31 -29.81 10.68
CA VAL A 347 58.30 -28.73 10.58
C VAL A 347 59.63 -29.02 11.29
N SER A 348 60.72 -28.43 10.80
CA SER A 348 61.82 -27.77 11.55
C SER A 348 62.66 -26.99 10.53
N THR A 349 62.88 -25.67 10.61
CA THR A 349 63.62 -24.94 11.67
C THR A 349 63.38 -23.42 11.66
N ASN A 350 63.18 -22.86 12.85
CA ASN A 350 63.74 -21.63 13.46
C ASN A 350 64.21 -20.42 12.59
N SER A 351 63.49 -19.30 12.80
CA SER A 351 63.93 -17.91 13.11
C SER A 351 65.08 -17.26 12.31
N ASN A 352 64.84 -16.16 11.58
CA ASN A 352 64.85 -14.77 12.10
C ASN A 352 64.81 -13.69 10.98
N GLN A 353 64.15 -12.57 11.32
CA GLN A 353 64.31 -11.17 10.85
C GLN A 353 63.67 -10.65 9.53
N GLN A 354 62.64 -9.81 9.74
CA GLN A 354 62.43 -8.42 9.26
C GLN A 354 63.08 -7.97 7.93
N ASN A 355 62.26 -7.55 6.96
CA ASN A 355 61.93 -6.12 6.70
C ASN A 355 61.03 -5.96 5.45
N TYR A 356 60.06 -5.05 5.54
CA TYR A 356 59.33 -4.42 4.43
C TYR A 356 60.29 -3.53 3.60
N PRO A 357 60.04 -3.12 2.31
CA PRO A 357 58.80 -2.39 1.94
C PRO A 357 58.30 -2.41 0.45
N GLN A 358 57.08 -1.88 0.31
CA GLN A 358 56.47 -1.12 -0.82
C GLN A 358 56.42 -1.67 -2.25
N SER A 359 55.22 -1.64 -2.85
CA SER A 359 54.89 -0.71 -3.95
C SER A 359 53.38 -0.69 -4.30
N THR A 360 52.97 0.49 -4.74
CA THR A 360 51.64 0.92 -5.21
C THR A 360 51.52 0.85 -6.73
N GLN A 361 50.26 0.86 -7.21
CA GLN A 361 49.73 1.13 -8.56
C GLN A 361 49.41 -0.06 -9.46
N THR A 362 48.11 -0.17 -9.80
CA THR A 362 47.62 -0.38 -11.16
C THR A 362 46.30 0.37 -11.33
N GLU A 363 46.34 1.46 -12.07
CA GLU A 363 45.22 2.04 -12.81
C GLU A 363 45.07 1.28 -14.15
N ASP A 364 43.82 1.14 -14.62
CA ASP A 364 43.30 1.45 -15.97
C ASP A 364 44.19 1.18 -17.22
N LEU A 365 43.74 0.66 -18.38
CA LEU A 365 42.47 0.72 -19.12
C LEU A 365 42.75 -0.01 -20.47
N GLY A 366 41.84 -0.72 -21.16
CA GLY A 366 40.80 -0.13 -22.00
C GLY A 366 40.73 -0.77 -23.42
N SER A 367 39.63 -0.47 -24.11
CA SER A 367 39.12 -0.90 -25.43
C SER A 367 40.09 -1.17 -26.61
N GLY A 368 39.88 -2.31 -27.28
CA GLY A 368 39.56 -2.41 -28.73
C GLY A 368 40.56 -2.01 -29.82
N THR A 369 41.25 -3.02 -30.39
CA THR A 369 41.75 -3.14 -31.80
C THR A 369 42.76 -2.12 -32.33
N LEU A 370 44.04 -2.51 -32.41
CA LEU A 370 44.78 -2.89 -33.64
C LEU A 370 46.30 -2.90 -33.40
N SER A 371 46.97 -3.75 -34.17
CA SER A 371 48.38 -3.63 -34.57
C SER A 371 49.45 -4.10 -33.58
N ASN A 372 50.01 -5.27 -33.89
CA ASN A 372 51.45 -5.55 -33.86
C ASN A 372 52.20 -5.31 -32.55
N GLN A 373 52.39 -6.38 -31.78
CA GLN A 373 53.72 -6.98 -31.48
C GLN A 373 53.67 -7.78 -30.17
N SER A 374 53.82 -9.09 -30.34
CA SER A 374 54.53 -10.05 -29.49
C SER A 374 55.11 -9.56 -28.14
N ARG A 375 54.84 -10.30 -27.04
CA ARG A 375 55.83 -10.93 -26.11
C ARG A 375 55.14 -11.60 -24.89
N GLU A 376 55.13 -12.94 -24.84
CA GLU A 376 55.94 -13.81 -23.93
C GLU A 376 55.21 -14.16 -22.61
N ILE A 377 54.31 -15.16 -22.56
CA ILE A 377 54.63 -16.56 -22.17
C ILE A 377 56.09 -16.68 -21.72
N TYR A 378 56.34 -17.14 -20.48
CA TYR A 378 57.63 -17.69 -20.03
C TYR A 378 58.45 -18.05 -21.24
N HIS A 379 59.50 -17.28 -21.54
CA HIS A 379 60.23 -17.38 -22.79
C HIS A 379 60.14 -18.83 -23.29
N ILE A 380 59.30 -19.06 -24.31
CA ILE A 380 59.73 -19.98 -25.34
C ILE A 380 60.98 -19.24 -25.79
N THR A 381 62.12 -19.54 -25.18
CA THR A 381 63.41 -19.32 -25.81
C THR A 381 63.11 -19.79 -27.21
N SER A 382 63.00 -18.86 -28.17
CA SER A 382 62.41 -19.19 -29.47
C SER A 382 63.06 -20.49 -29.89
N GLN A 383 62.34 -21.44 -30.51
CA GLN A 383 63.01 -22.70 -30.88
C GLN A 383 64.36 -22.41 -31.55
N GLN A 384 64.48 -21.27 -32.24
CA GLN A 384 65.70 -20.57 -32.66
C GLN A 384 66.66 -20.04 -31.58
N GLN A 385 66.31 -19.29 -30.52
CA GLN A 385 67.24 -18.90 -29.43
C GLN A 385 67.68 -20.09 -28.58
N LEU A 386 66.78 -21.06 -28.35
CA LEU A 386 67.12 -22.32 -27.68
C LEU A 386 68.02 -23.15 -28.61
N GLN A 387 67.73 -23.18 -29.92
CA GLN A 387 68.61 -23.77 -30.94
C GLN A 387 69.94 -23.02 -31.06
N ASP A 388 70.01 -21.69 -31.02
CA ASP A 388 71.23 -20.90 -31.14
C ASP A 388 72.09 -21.03 -29.89
N GLN A 389 71.48 -21.12 -28.70
CA GLN A 389 72.18 -21.49 -27.47
C GLN A 389 72.66 -22.94 -27.49
N LEU A 390 71.84 -23.88 -27.98
CA LEU A 390 72.23 -25.29 -28.17
C LEU A 390 73.28 -25.46 -29.28
N GLU A 391 73.27 -24.63 -30.32
CA GLU A 391 74.21 -24.65 -31.46
C GLU A 391 75.52 -23.98 -31.06
N MET A 392 75.50 -22.89 -30.27
CA MET A 392 76.70 -22.35 -29.62
C MET A 392 77.31 -23.35 -28.64
N GLN A 393 76.50 -24.02 -27.82
CA GLN A 393 76.98 -25.07 -26.93
C GLN A 393 77.49 -26.29 -27.71
N ARG A 394 76.86 -26.64 -28.83
CA ARG A 394 77.28 -27.71 -29.76
C ARG A 394 78.58 -27.36 -30.49
N GLN A 395 78.76 -26.11 -30.93
CA GLN A 395 80.00 -25.62 -31.53
C GLN A 395 81.15 -25.52 -30.51
N ALA A 396 80.86 -25.13 -29.27
CA ALA A 396 81.81 -25.16 -28.16
C ALA A 396 82.21 -26.62 -27.79
N LEU A 397 81.26 -27.55 -27.86
CA LEU A 397 81.49 -28.99 -27.69
C LEU A 397 82.30 -29.60 -28.85
N LEU A 398 82.06 -29.17 -30.10
CA LEU A 398 82.82 -29.62 -31.28
C LEU A 398 84.26 -29.08 -31.27
N LYS A 399 84.48 -27.81 -30.91
CA LYS A 399 85.83 -27.24 -30.72
C LYS A 399 86.63 -27.94 -29.61
N ALA A 400 85.97 -28.32 -28.52
CA ALA A 400 86.58 -29.05 -27.41
C ALA A 400 86.90 -30.53 -27.73
N VAL A 401 86.36 -31.08 -28.83
CA VAL A 401 86.66 -32.43 -29.31
C VAL A 401 87.85 -32.44 -30.29
N GLU A 402 88.15 -31.31 -30.95
CA GLU A 402 89.30 -31.14 -31.85
C GLU A 402 90.60 -30.70 -31.14
N GLU A 403 90.52 -30.22 -29.89
CA GLU A 403 91.71 -29.91 -29.08
C GLU A 403 92.23 -31.16 -28.33
N ASP A 404 93.54 -31.40 -28.41
CA ASP A 404 94.22 -32.62 -27.94
C ASP A 404 94.54 -32.61 -26.44
N ASP A 405 93.64 -32.08 -25.61
CA ASP A 405 93.75 -32.03 -24.14
C ASP A 405 92.66 -32.85 -23.43
N GLU A 406 93.08 -33.90 -22.73
CA GLU A 406 92.26 -34.88 -22.00
C GLU A 406 91.39 -34.23 -20.89
N SER A 407 91.84 -33.10 -20.33
CA SER A 407 91.13 -32.40 -19.26
C SER A 407 89.84 -31.74 -19.76
N THR A 408 89.88 -31.22 -20.99
CA THR A 408 88.78 -30.49 -21.61
C THR A 408 87.64 -31.44 -22.01
N ARG A 409 87.95 -32.63 -22.56
CA ARG A 409 86.96 -33.69 -22.90
C ARG A 409 86.18 -34.23 -21.71
N LYS A 410 86.85 -34.43 -20.57
CA LYS A 410 86.17 -34.87 -19.34
C LYS A 410 85.17 -33.83 -18.84
N ARG A 411 85.50 -32.55 -18.94
CA ARG A 411 84.61 -31.45 -18.55
C ARG A 411 83.40 -31.32 -19.45
N THR A 412 83.58 -31.42 -20.78
CA THR A 412 82.47 -31.36 -21.73
C THR A 412 81.53 -32.57 -21.63
N THR A 413 82.07 -33.77 -21.39
CA THR A 413 81.24 -34.98 -21.18
C THR A 413 80.40 -34.86 -19.92
N ARG A 414 80.95 -34.31 -18.83
CA ARG A 414 80.23 -34.08 -17.58
C ARG A 414 79.10 -33.06 -17.75
N ASN A 415 79.37 -31.95 -18.41
CA ASN A 415 78.34 -30.92 -18.65
C ASN A 415 77.19 -31.44 -19.54
N LEU A 416 77.51 -32.29 -20.53
CA LEU A 416 76.49 -32.95 -21.37
C LEU A 416 75.61 -33.92 -20.56
N GLN A 417 76.21 -34.68 -19.65
CA GLN A 417 75.48 -35.58 -18.77
C GLN A 417 74.56 -34.80 -17.81
N GLU A 418 75.03 -33.70 -17.25
CA GLU A 418 74.23 -32.81 -16.37
C GLU A 418 73.06 -32.16 -17.13
N LEU A 419 73.28 -31.71 -18.38
CA LEU A 419 72.22 -31.15 -19.23
C LEU A 419 71.17 -32.19 -19.60
N CYS A 420 71.59 -33.40 -20.02
CA CYS A 420 70.66 -34.49 -20.32
C CYS A 420 69.84 -34.91 -19.09
N HIS A 421 70.43 -34.85 -17.90
CA HIS A 421 69.72 -35.12 -16.66
C HIS A 421 68.67 -34.04 -16.36
N SER A 422 69.05 -32.77 -16.46
CA SER A 422 68.16 -31.63 -16.22
C SER A 422 66.96 -31.59 -17.18
N VAL A 423 67.18 -31.90 -18.47
CA VAL A 423 66.09 -31.98 -19.46
C VAL A 423 65.12 -33.12 -19.15
N ARG A 424 65.64 -34.28 -18.72
CA ARG A 424 64.81 -35.44 -18.36
C ARG A 424 63.98 -35.14 -17.11
N GLU A 425 64.58 -34.53 -16.09
CA GLU A 425 63.84 -34.08 -14.91
C GLU A 425 62.76 -33.05 -15.26
N GLY A 426 63.07 -32.09 -16.14
CA GLY A 426 62.09 -31.10 -16.62
C GLY A 426 60.89 -31.74 -17.33
N GLN A 427 61.13 -32.75 -18.18
CA GLN A 427 60.07 -33.51 -18.85
C GLN A 427 59.20 -34.29 -17.86
N GLU A 428 59.81 -35.02 -16.93
CA GLU A 428 59.08 -35.75 -15.90
C GLU A 428 58.23 -34.83 -15.01
N THR A 429 58.74 -33.64 -14.71
CA THR A 429 58.02 -32.65 -13.89
C THR A 429 56.82 -32.06 -14.65
N ALA A 430 56.98 -31.78 -15.95
CA ALA A 430 55.89 -31.30 -16.81
C ALA A 430 54.79 -32.37 -16.98
N GLU A 431 55.16 -33.64 -17.14
CA GLU A 431 54.21 -34.75 -17.22
C GLU A 431 53.42 -34.92 -15.92
N ARG A 432 54.07 -34.84 -14.76
CA ARG A 432 53.39 -34.89 -13.44
C ARG A 432 52.41 -33.73 -13.27
N THR A 433 52.80 -32.53 -13.68
CA THR A 433 51.96 -31.32 -13.57
C THR A 433 50.74 -31.42 -14.48
N ASN A 434 50.92 -31.88 -15.72
CA ASN A 434 49.81 -32.12 -16.65
C ASN A 434 48.85 -33.20 -16.13
N HIS A 435 49.38 -34.26 -15.50
CA HIS A 435 48.54 -35.29 -14.92
C HIS A 435 47.69 -34.75 -13.75
N GLN A 436 48.28 -33.95 -12.87
CA GLN A 436 47.57 -33.29 -11.76
C GLN A 436 46.50 -32.31 -12.26
N LEU A 437 46.80 -31.50 -13.28
CA LEU A 437 45.83 -30.58 -13.88
C LEU A 437 44.63 -31.32 -14.48
N ASN A 438 44.88 -32.42 -15.18
CA ASN A 438 43.80 -33.23 -15.75
C ASN A 438 42.90 -33.86 -14.68
N GLN A 439 43.49 -34.37 -13.59
CA GLN A 439 42.72 -34.87 -12.45
C GLN A 439 41.87 -33.77 -11.79
N SER A 440 42.45 -32.58 -11.57
CA SER A 440 41.73 -31.43 -10.99
C SER A 440 40.57 -30.97 -11.88
N ASN A 441 40.76 -30.95 -13.20
CA ASN A 441 39.71 -30.61 -14.16
C ASN A 441 38.56 -31.63 -14.14
N GLN A 442 38.87 -32.93 -14.06
CA GLN A 442 37.85 -33.98 -13.96
C GLN A 442 37.02 -33.86 -12.67
N LEU A 443 37.67 -33.65 -11.52
CA LEU A 443 37.01 -33.40 -10.24
C LEU A 443 36.08 -32.18 -10.29
N THR A 444 36.57 -31.08 -10.89
CA THR A 444 35.78 -29.84 -11.04
C THR A 444 34.54 -30.07 -11.90
N GLN A 445 34.66 -30.83 -13.00
CA GLN A 445 33.51 -31.18 -13.85
C GLN A 445 32.49 -32.05 -13.11
N GLN A 446 32.94 -33.01 -12.31
CA GLN A 446 32.05 -33.86 -11.49
C GLN A 446 31.28 -33.03 -10.45
N HIS A 447 31.98 -32.13 -9.73
CA HIS A 447 31.34 -31.22 -8.78
C HIS A 447 30.31 -30.30 -9.47
N HIS A 448 30.63 -29.78 -10.65
CA HIS A 448 29.72 -28.94 -11.42
C HIS A 448 28.44 -29.69 -11.82
N GLN A 449 28.57 -30.94 -12.29
CA GLN A 449 27.41 -31.78 -12.61
C GLN A 449 26.54 -32.08 -11.38
N GLN A 450 27.15 -32.35 -10.22
CA GLN A 450 26.40 -32.55 -8.98
C GLN A 450 25.62 -31.30 -8.57
N LEU A 451 26.21 -30.12 -8.68
CA LEU A 451 25.54 -28.85 -8.39
C LEU A 451 24.35 -28.59 -9.31
N ILE A 452 24.50 -28.85 -10.62
CA ILE A 452 23.38 -28.75 -11.58
C ILE A 452 22.22 -29.67 -11.18
N GLU A 453 22.51 -30.90 -10.77
CA GLU A 453 21.49 -31.87 -10.41
C GLU A 453 20.80 -31.50 -9.09
N GLN A 454 21.53 -30.93 -8.13
CA GLN A 454 20.96 -30.36 -6.91
C GLN A 454 20.06 -29.16 -7.19
N ASP A 455 20.48 -28.21 -8.03
CA ASP A 455 19.68 -27.05 -8.44
C ASP A 455 18.38 -27.49 -9.15
N LYS A 456 18.45 -28.47 -10.06
CA LYS A 456 17.26 -29.05 -10.72
C LYS A 456 16.28 -29.66 -9.70
N ARG A 457 16.78 -30.37 -8.69
CA ARG A 457 15.94 -30.96 -7.62
C ARG A 457 15.27 -29.87 -6.78
N LEU A 458 16.00 -28.83 -6.41
CA LEU A 458 15.47 -27.68 -5.67
C LEU A 458 14.37 -26.97 -6.46
N ARG A 459 14.61 -26.64 -7.74
CA ARG A 459 13.60 -26.01 -8.62
C ARG A 459 12.31 -26.83 -8.72
N ARG A 460 12.42 -28.15 -8.85
CA ARG A 460 11.25 -29.06 -8.87
C ARG A 460 10.47 -29.04 -7.55
N ARG A 461 11.15 -29.02 -6.40
CA ARG A 461 10.51 -28.90 -5.08
C ARG A 461 9.81 -27.56 -4.92
N LEU A 462 10.49 -26.47 -5.29
CA LEU A 462 9.94 -25.11 -5.23
C LEU A 462 8.70 -24.98 -6.12
N SER A 463 8.74 -25.51 -7.34
CA SER A 463 7.62 -25.52 -8.28
C SER A 463 6.38 -26.24 -7.72
N ARG A 464 6.56 -27.43 -7.13
CA ARG A 464 5.45 -28.18 -6.49
C ARG A 464 4.86 -27.43 -5.29
N HIS A 465 5.70 -26.77 -4.50
CA HIS A 465 5.25 -25.97 -3.37
C HIS A 465 4.43 -24.75 -3.84
N HIS A 466 4.89 -24.03 -4.85
CA HIS A 466 4.16 -22.90 -5.46
C HIS A 466 2.80 -23.34 -6.01
N GLU A 467 2.74 -24.47 -6.71
CA GLU A 467 1.49 -25.00 -7.23
C GLU A 467 0.50 -25.39 -6.11
N ARG A 468 1.00 -25.95 -5.00
CA ARG A 468 0.19 -26.24 -3.82
C ARG A 468 -0.35 -24.96 -3.17
N LEU A 469 0.47 -23.91 -3.05
CA LEU A 469 0.05 -22.61 -2.51
C LEU A 469 -1.02 -21.95 -3.40
N ARG A 470 -0.86 -22.00 -4.73
CA ARG A 470 -1.88 -21.51 -5.67
C ARG A 470 -3.20 -22.24 -5.48
N LYS A 471 -3.17 -23.58 -5.42
CA LYS A 471 -4.37 -24.40 -5.19
C LYS A 471 -5.05 -24.08 -3.85
N LEU A 472 -4.27 -23.82 -2.79
CA LEU A 472 -4.83 -23.38 -1.52
C LEU A 472 -5.46 -21.99 -1.62
N ALA A 473 -4.86 -21.06 -2.36
CA ALA A 473 -5.40 -19.72 -2.55
C ALA A 473 -6.68 -19.73 -3.41
N THR A 474 -6.75 -20.54 -4.46
CA THR A 474 -7.98 -20.72 -5.26
C THR A 474 -9.09 -21.33 -4.42
N ASN A 475 -8.81 -22.42 -3.68
CA ASN A 475 -9.79 -23.04 -2.80
C ASN A 475 -10.28 -22.08 -1.70
N GLN A 476 -9.39 -21.23 -1.19
CA GLN A 476 -9.76 -20.17 -0.24
C GLN A 476 -10.69 -19.15 -0.88
N THR A 477 -10.38 -18.69 -2.08
CA THR A 477 -11.19 -17.70 -2.78
C THR A 477 -12.58 -18.27 -3.08
N GLU A 478 -12.65 -19.49 -3.60
CA GLU A 478 -13.89 -20.22 -3.82
C GLU A 478 -14.70 -20.37 -2.52
N GLU A 479 -14.07 -20.78 -1.42
CA GLU A 479 -14.74 -20.89 -0.11
C GLU A 479 -15.35 -19.55 0.35
N LEU A 480 -14.63 -18.43 0.19
CA LEU A 480 -15.15 -17.12 0.55
C LEU A 480 -16.33 -16.69 -0.34
N GLU A 481 -16.30 -17.01 -1.63
CA GLU A 481 -17.42 -16.76 -2.54
C GLU A 481 -18.65 -17.61 -2.18
N LEU A 482 -18.43 -18.87 -1.79
CA LEU A 482 -19.51 -19.74 -1.30
C LEU A 482 -20.14 -19.18 -0.02
N PHE A 483 -19.36 -18.61 0.91
CA PHE A 483 -19.93 -17.98 2.10
C PHE A 483 -20.86 -16.82 1.76
N LYS A 484 -20.48 -15.99 0.78
CA LYS A 484 -21.26 -14.81 0.38
C LYS A 484 -22.52 -15.17 -0.40
N THR A 485 -22.55 -16.30 -1.10
CA THR A 485 -23.66 -16.71 -1.98
C THR A 485 -24.61 -17.71 -1.31
N GLN A 486 -24.09 -18.70 -0.58
CA GLN A 486 -24.87 -19.82 -0.07
C GLN A 486 -25.42 -19.60 1.34
N ILE A 487 -24.73 -18.81 2.17
CA ILE A 487 -25.19 -18.55 3.53
C ILE A 487 -26.20 -17.41 3.49
N ASN A 488 -27.43 -17.69 3.88
CA ASN A 488 -28.46 -16.67 4.03
C ASN A 488 -28.10 -15.73 5.18
N LEU A 489 -27.67 -14.52 4.85
CA LEU A 489 -27.26 -13.52 5.84
C LEU A 489 -28.40 -13.11 6.77
N VAL A 490 -29.67 -13.20 6.34
CA VAL A 490 -30.83 -12.93 7.21
C VAL A 490 -30.92 -13.98 8.31
N GLU A 491 -30.86 -15.27 7.94
CA GLU A 491 -30.90 -16.38 8.91
C GLU A 491 -29.71 -16.33 9.88
N TYR A 492 -28.51 -16.08 9.34
CA TYR A 492 -27.32 -15.91 10.16
C TYR A 492 -27.48 -14.74 11.12
N SER A 493 -27.94 -13.58 10.66
CA SER A 493 -28.16 -12.40 11.53
C SER A 493 -29.18 -12.68 12.62
N GLN A 494 -30.28 -13.38 12.31
CA GLN A 494 -31.26 -13.76 13.33
C GLN A 494 -30.66 -14.68 14.39
N SER A 495 -29.75 -15.61 14.00
CA SER A 495 -29.02 -16.45 14.97
C SER A 495 -28.14 -15.65 15.93
N GLN A 496 -27.73 -14.45 15.53
CA GLN A 496 -26.98 -13.50 16.36
C GLN A 496 -27.88 -12.57 17.19
N GLY A 497 -29.20 -12.79 17.20
CA GLY A 497 -30.15 -12.03 18.02
C GLY A 497 -30.86 -10.88 17.30
N TYR A 498 -30.72 -10.76 15.99
CA TYR A 498 -31.49 -9.78 15.21
C TYR A 498 -32.92 -10.27 14.95
N GLU A 499 -33.87 -9.35 14.96
CA GLU A 499 -35.28 -9.58 14.65
C GLU A 499 -35.69 -8.82 13.38
N ILE A 500 -36.55 -9.43 12.56
CA ILE A 500 -36.98 -8.83 11.29
C ILE A 500 -38.05 -7.77 11.56
N ASP A 501 -37.85 -6.57 11.01
CA ASP A 501 -38.90 -5.55 10.97
C ASP A 501 -39.81 -5.77 9.76
N LYS A 502 -40.89 -6.52 9.97
CA LYS A 502 -41.86 -6.88 8.92
C LYS A 502 -42.53 -5.67 8.26
N LYS A 503 -42.60 -4.52 8.93
CA LYS A 503 -43.26 -3.31 8.38
C LYS A 503 -42.37 -2.56 7.40
N LYS A 504 -41.04 -2.71 7.53
CA LYS A 504 -40.04 -1.98 6.73
C LYS A 504 -39.32 -2.88 5.73
N THR A 505 -39.43 -4.19 5.89
CA THR A 505 -38.92 -5.19 4.96
C THR A 505 -39.66 -5.14 3.62
N SER A 506 -38.92 -5.25 2.52
CA SER A 506 -39.41 -5.34 1.15
C SER A 506 -38.89 -6.61 0.47
N VAL A 507 -39.34 -6.88 -0.75
CA VAL A 507 -38.91 -8.04 -1.55
C VAL A 507 -37.42 -8.00 -1.89
N ASN A 508 -36.82 -6.82 -2.00
CA ASN A 508 -35.40 -6.65 -2.33
C ASN A 508 -34.50 -6.40 -1.13
N CYS A 509 -35.07 -6.15 0.05
CA CYS A 509 -34.31 -5.77 1.22
C CYS A 509 -35.03 -6.16 2.52
N VAL A 510 -34.36 -6.91 3.39
CA VAL A 510 -34.85 -7.22 4.73
C VAL A 510 -34.25 -6.25 5.73
N VAL A 511 -35.11 -5.62 6.53
CA VAL A 511 -34.68 -4.73 7.62
C VAL A 511 -34.64 -5.55 8.90
N LEU A 512 -33.49 -5.60 9.55
CA LEU A 512 -33.32 -6.26 10.84
C LEU A 512 -32.88 -5.26 11.91
N LYS A 513 -33.29 -5.52 13.15
CA LYS A 513 -32.91 -4.75 14.33
C LYS A 513 -32.50 -5.68 15.46
N ASP A 514 -31.54 -5.28 16.26
CA ASP A 514 -31.19 -5.99 17.50
C ASP A 514 -31.85 -5.33 18.73
N ASN A 515 -31.62 -5.94 19.90
CA ASN A 515 -32.11 -5.43 21.17
C ASN A 515 -31.32 -4.22 21.70
N HIS A 516 -30.18 -3.89 21.09
CA HIS A 516 -29.30 -2.79 21.49
C HIS A 516 -29.52 -1.52 20.64
N GLY A 517 -30.42 -1.58 19.66
CA GLY A 517 -30.77 -0.47 18.77
C GLY A 517 -29.95 -0.42 17.47
N ASP A 518 -29.10 -1.42 17.22
CA ASP A 518 -28.47 -1.60 15.92
C ASP A 518 -29.50 -2.03 14.88
N LYS A 519 -29.42 -1.42 13.69
CA LYS A 519 -30.34 -1.67 12.59
C LYS A 519 -29.55 -1.85 11.30
N ILE A 520 -29.79 -2.98 10.64
CA ILE A 520 -29.13 -3.35 9.39
C ILE A 520 -30.16 -3.63 8.30
N LEU A 521 -29.78 -3.35 7.07
CA LEU A 521 -30.51 -3.74 5.87
C LEU A 521 -29.73 -4.86 5.19
N VAL A 522 -30.40 -5.94 4.81
CA VAL A 522 -29.78 -7.09 4.13
C VAL A 522 -30.40 -7.25 2.75
N GLY A 523 -29.56 -7.39 1.72
CA GLY A 523 -29.97 -7.59 0.34
C GLY A 523 -29.08 -8.59 -0.39
N ILE A 524 -29.47 -8.92 -1.62
CA ILE A 524 -28.68 -9.73 -2.55
C ILE A 524 -28.27 -8.84 -3.71
N ASN A 525 -26.97 -8.80 -4.05
CA ASN A 525 -26.48 -7.96 -5.13
C ASN A 525 -26.78 -8.62 -6.48
N GLN A 526 -27.36 -7.85 -7.41
CA GLN A 526 -27.74 -8.35 -8.74
C GLN A 526 -26.54 -8.79 -9.61
N GLY A 527 -25.34 -8.23 -9.38
CA GLY A 527 -24.17 -8.52 -10.22
C GLY A 527 -23.50 -9.87 -9.93
N ASP A 528 -23.36 -10.22 -8.66
CA ASP A 528 -22.60 -11.38 -8.18
C ASP A 528 -23.44 -12.34 -7.32
N ASN A 529 -24.71 -12.02 -7.05
CA ASN A 529 -25.60 -12.73 -6.15
C ASN A 529 -25.06 -12.84 -4.71
N HIS A 530 -24.16 -11.96 -4.30
CA HIS A 530 -23.69 -11.92 -2.92
C HIS A 530 -24.73 -11.33 -1.99
N TYR A 531 -24.93 -11.98 -0.85
CA TYR A 531 -25.54 -11.34 0.30
C TYR A 531 -24.64 -10.22 0.81
N PHE A 532 -25.26 -9.08 1.05
CA PHE A 532 -24.60 -7.95 1.66
C PHE A 532 -25.53 -7.26 2.65
N TYR A 533 -24.94 -6.51 3.56
CA TYR A 533 -25.67 -5.67 4.50
C TYR A 533 -25.14 -4.24 4.50
N SER A 534 -25.99 -3.33 4.96
CA SER A 534 -25.61 -1.96 5.29
C SER A 534 -26.21 -1.57 6.63
N SER A 535 -25.38 -1.04 7.52
CA SER A 535 -25.85 -0.48 8.79
C SER A 535 -26.52 0.86 8.53
N VAL A 536 -27.67 1.05 9.18
CA VAL A 536 -28.33 2.36 9.22
C VAL A 536 -27.53 3.27 10.13
N ASN A 537 -26.99 2.78 11.25
CA ASN A 537 -26.38 3.66 12.25
C ASN A 537 -24.93 4.05 11.94
N ASP A 538 -24.17 3.22 11.20
CA ASP A 538 -22.78 3.50 10.84
C ASP A 538 -22.50 3.26 9.35
N HIS A 539 -22.21 4.32 8.62
CA HIS A 539 -21.88 4.25 7.18
C HIS A 539 -20.57 3.52 6.87
N LYS A 540 -19.74 3.17 7.85
CA LYS A 540 -18.55 2.32 7.63
C LYS A 540 -18.84 0.83 7.84
N ASP A 541 -19.96 0.51 8.48
CA ASP A 541 -20.35 -0.83 8.86
C ASP A 541 -21.28 -1.45 7.80
N ASN A 542 -20.66 -1.87 6.69
CA ASN A 542 -21.36 -2.48 5.57
C ASN A 542 -20.43 -3.51 4.91
N GLY A 543 -21.01 -4.50 4.23
CA GLY A 543 -20.23 -5.47 3.48
C GLY A 543 -20.95 -6.80 3.33
N SER A 544 -20.18 -7.86 3.19
CA SER A 544 -20.68 -9.24 3.13
C SER A 544 -20.92 -9.83 4.53
N ILE A 545 -21.39 -11.08 4.58
CA ILE A 545 -21.45 -11.85 5.84
C ILE A 545 -20.09 -11.91 6.55
N ILE A 546 -18.98 -11.91 5.81
CA ILE A 546 -17.63 -11.90 6.41
C ILE A 546 -17.43 -10.60 7.18
N ASP A 547 -17.69 -9.47 6.53
CA ASP A 547 -17.54 -8.13 7.12
C ASP A 547 -18.48 -7.96 8.32
N PHE A 548 -19.70 -8.50 8.24
CA PHE A 548 -20.68 -8.52 9.33
C PHE A 548 -20.09 -9.15 10.60
N ILE A 549 -19.53 -10.36 10.47
CA ILE A 549 -18.94 -11.08 11.59
C ILE A 549 -17.70 -10.37 12.12
N GLN A 550 -16.85 -9.86 11.22
CA GLN A 550 -15.65 -9.13 11.63
C GLN A 550 -16.00 -7.86 12.42
N ASN A 551 -17.03 -7.11 12.00
CA ASN A 551 -17.42 -5.88 12.68
C ASN A 551 -18.10 -6.14 14.02
N ARG A 552 -18.89 -7.21 14.16
CA ARG A 552 -19.59 -7.53 15.42
C ARG A 552 -18.72 -8.27 16.44
N ARG A 553 -17.79 -9.12 15.98
CA ARG A 553 -17.01 -10.02 16.85
C ARG A 553 -15.51 -9.74 16.88
N ASN A 554 -15.01 -8.81 16.05
CA ASN A 554 -13.59 -8.45 15.92
C ASN A 554 -12.68 -9.66 15.60
N LEU A 555 -13.19 -10.58 14.78
CA LEU A 555 -12.48 -11.81 14.39
C LEU A 555 -11.60 -11.59 13.15
N ASN A 556 -10.50 -12.34 13.07
CA ASN A 556 -9.70 -12.39 11.85
C ASN A 556 -10.34 -13.33 10.81
N LEU A 557 -9.94 -13.20 9.53
CA LEU A 557 -10.54 -13.99 8.44
C LEU A 557 -10.47 -15.51 8.66
N GLY A 558 -9.40 -16.01 9.31
CA GLY A 558 -9.27 -17.43 9.60
C GLY A 558 -10.29 -17.93 10.63
N GLU A 559 -10.61 -17.11 11.63
CA GLU A 559 -11.65 -17.39 12.63
C GLU A 559 -13.04 -17.32 12.01
N VAL A 560 -13.31 -16.31 11.19
CA VAL A 560 -14.58 -16.18 10.45
C VAL A 560 -14.83 -17.40 9.56
N ARG A 561 -13.81 -17.88 8.84
CA ARG A 561 -13.92 -19.10 8.03
C ARG A 561 -14.29 -20.33 8.88
N LYS A 562 -13.70 -20.48 10.08
CA LYS A 562 -14.05 -21.57 11.00
C LYS A 562 -15.50 -21.48 11.47
N GLU A 563 -15.99 -20.27 11.70
CA GLU A 563 -17.37 -20.04 12.12
C GLU A 563 -18.39 -20.29 11.00
N LEU A 564 -18.06 -19.93 9.76
CA LEU A 564 -18.96 -20.05 8.61
C LEU A 564 -18.96 -21.44 7.95
N ARG A 565 -17.86 -22.21 8.03
CA ARG A 565 -17.78 -23.57 7.44
C ARG A 565 -18.96 -24.49 7.79
N PRO A 566 -19.40 -24.57 9.06
CA PRO A 566 -20.49 -25.48 9.41
C PRO A 566 -21.84 -25.07 8.79
N TRP A 567 -22.01 -23.80 8.38
CA TRP A 567 -23.21 -23.30 7.70
C TRP A 567 -23.30 -23.73 6.23
N ILE A 568 -22.17 -23.96 5.55
CA ILE A 568 -22.15 -24.51 4.18
C ILE A 568 -22.29 -26.03 4.19
N ASN A 569 -21.55 -26.70 5.07
CA ASN A 569 -21.41 -28.16 5.03
C ASN A 569 -22.61 -28.92 5.63
N ASN A 570 -23.72 -28.22 5.88
CA ASN A 570 -24.94 -28.74 6.52
C ASN A 570 -24.66 -29.54 7.81
N THR A 571 -23.51 -29.29 8.44
CA THR A 571 -23.03 -29.97 9.66
C THR A 571 -23.37 -29.17 10.91
N TYR A 572 -23.88 -27.94 10.75
CA TYR A 572 -24.76 -27.36 11.74
C TYR A 572 -26.00 -28.25 11.85
N SER A 573 -25.95 -29.20 12.80
CA SER A 573 -27.13 -29.54 13.60
C SER A 573 -27.53 -28.29 14.38
N SER A 574 -28.03 -27.31 13.64
CA SER A 574 -28.54 -26.07 14.15
C SER A 574 -29.84 -26.42 14.86
N THR A 575 -29.75 -26.56 16.18
CA THR A 575 -30.88 -26.39 17.10
C THR A 575 -31.54 -25.01 16.97
N TYR A 576 -30.98 -24.12 16.15
CA TYR A 576 -31.57 -22.84 15.79
C TYR A 576 -32.58 -23.02 14.65
N THR A 577 -33.86 -23.07 15.02
CA THR A 577 -34.97 -22.84 14.10
C THR A 577 -35.19 -21.32 14.03
N PRO A 578 -35.16 -20.68 12.85
CA PRO A 578 -35.44 -19.26 12.74
C PRO A 578 -36.78 -18.96 13.41
N LYS A 579 -36.80 -18.00 14.34
CA LYS A 579 -38.04 -17.59 15.02
C LYS A 579 -39.11 -17.11 14.03
N GLU A 580 -38.66 -16.56 12.90
CA GLU A 580 -39.52 -16.04 11.84
C GLU A 580 -39.05 -16.55 10.47
N SER A 581 -40.01 -16.88 9.61
CA SER A 581 -39.73 -17.28 8.22
C SER A 581 -39.02 -16.17 7.47
N THR A 582 -37.87 -16.47 6.87
CA THR A 582 -37.11 -15.50 6.09
C THR A 582 -37.79 -15.21 4.76
N PRO A 583 -38.03 -13.93 4.43
CA PRO A 583 -38.55 -13.54 3.13
C PRO A 583 -37.59 -13.98 2.02
N LYS A 584 -38.14 -14.48 0.90
CA LYS A 584 -37.34 -14.77 -0.28
C LYS A 584 -36.92 -13.45 -0.94
N LEU A 585 -35.65 -13.10 -0.81
CA LEU A 585 -35.08 -11.88 -1.37
C LEU A 585 -34.90 -11.99 -2.88
N THR A 586 -35.25 -10.91 -3.60
CA THR A 586 -34.92 -10.73 -5.01
C THR A 586 -33.67 -9.84 -5.15
N PRO A 587 -32.72 -10.18 -6.05
CA PRO A 587 -31.50 -9.39 -6.23
C PRO A 587 -31.80 -7.91 -6.56
N THR A 588 -30.93 -7.02 -6.09
CA THR A 588 -31.10 -5.58 -6.22
C THR A 588 -29.77 -4.89 -6.53
N THR A 589 -29.84 -3.68 -7.06
CA THR A 589 -28.65 -2.89 -7.33
C THR A 589 -28.10 -2.27 -6.04
N PRO A 590 -26.77 -2.16 -5.89
CA PRO A 590 -26.17 -1.50 -4.73
C PRO A 590 -26.67 -0.07 -4.53
N ASP A 591 -26.97 0.65 -5.62
CA ASP A 591 -27.47 2.01 -5.54
C ASP A 591 -28.90 2.08 -5.00
N ARG A 592 -29.80 1.17 -5.42
CA ARG A 592 -31.14 1.07 -4.81
C ARG A 592 -31.04 0.73 -3.32
N HIS A 593 -30.16 -0.18 -2.93
CA HIS A 593 -29.98 -0.52 -1.52
C HIS A 593 -29.51 0.67 -0.68
N LYS A 594 -28.60 1.50 -1.21
CA LYS A 594 -28.20 2.76 -0.56
C LYS A 594 -29.37 3.71 -0.40
N ILE A 595 -30.23 3.85 -1.42
CA ILE A 595 -31.44 4.68 -1.33
C ILE A 595 -32.35 4.19 -0.21
N LEU A 596 -32.60 2.88 -0.12
CA LEU A 596 -33.42 2.31 0.96
C LEU A 596 -32.79 2.54 2.34
N THR A 597 -31.47 2.38 2.45
CA THR A 597 -30.73 2.63 3.70
C THR A 597 -30.85 4.09 4.14
N GLN A 598 -30.69 5.04 3.21
CA GLN A 598 -30.85 6.48 3.50
C GLN A 598 -32.30 6.82 3.84
N PHE A 599 -33.25 6.19 3.17
CA PHE A 599 -34.67 6.42 3.42
C PHE A 599 -35.08 6.03 4.85
N GLU A 600 -34.43 5.02 5.44
CA GLU A 600 -34.64 4.61 6.84
C GLU A 600 -34.24 5.68 7.87
N HIS A 601 -33.40 6.65 7.51
CA HIS A 601 -33.05 7.78 8.37
C HIS A 601 -34.07 8.91 8.35
N PHE A 602 -34.95 8.95 7.34
CA PHE A 602 -35.85 10.07 7.18
C PHE A 602 -36.99 9.99 8.19
N GLN A 603 -37.31 11.15 8.74
CA GLN A 603 -38.40 11.29 9.71
C GLN A 603 -39.67 11.67 8.98
N LEU A 604 -40.76 10.97 9.30
CA LEU A 604 -42.06 11.35 8.78
C LEU A 604 -42.47 12.68 9.43
N ILE A 605 -42.91 13.64 8.62
CA ILE A 605 -43.33 14.94 9.09
C ILE A 605 -44.71 15.28 8.58
N SER A 606 -45.39 16.16 9.31
CA SER A 606 -46.70 16.66 8.93
C SER A 606 -46.78 18.18 8.88
N SER A 607 -45.69 18.87 9.25
CA SER A 607 -45.50 20.30 9.05
C SER A 607 -44.03 20.58 8.78
N HIS A 608 -43.75 21.58 7.93
CA HIS A 608 -42.38 21.96 7.59
C HIS A 608 -42.33 23.45 7.24
N ALA A 609 -41.30 24.16 7.71
CA ALA A 609 -41.17 25.61 7.48
C ALA A 609 -41.17 25.97 5.98
N TYR A 610 -40.50 25.16 5.15
CA TYR A 610 -40.48 25.37 3.71
C TYR A 610 -41.87 25.20 3.05
N LEU A 611 -42.71 24.27 3.52
CA LEU A 611 -44.08 24.11 3.01
C LEU A 611 -44.93 25.35 3.33
N ASN A 612 -44.83 25.86 4.57
CA ASN A 612 -45.52 27.07 5.00
C ASN A 612 -45.12 28.29 4.16
N GLN A 613 -43.82 28.42 3.83
CA GLN A 613 -43.33 29.48 2.93
C GLN A 613 -43.88 29.35 1.51
N ARG A 614 -44.12 28.12 1.06
CA ARG A 614 -44.79 27.80 -0.21
C ARG A 614 -46.32 27.89 -0.11
N GLY A 615 -46.87 28.41 0.98
CA GLY A 615 -48.31 28.64 1.15
C GLY A 615 -49.10 27.37 1.45
N ILE A 616 -48.45 26.22 1.54
CA ILE A 616 -49.06 24.95 1.89
C ILE A 616 -49.25 24.95 3.41
N SER A 617 -50.53 24.92 3.81
CA SER A 617 -50.94 24.99 5.20
C SER A 617 -50.64 23.69 5.94
N PRO A 618 -50.40 23.73 7.27
CA PRO A 618 -50.31 22.52 8.08
C PRO A 618 -51.57 21.64 7.96
N GLN A 619 -52.75 22.23 7.75
CA GLN A 619 -53.99 21.51 7.53
C GLN A 619 -53.89 20.62 6.29
N THR A 620 -53.37 21.17 5.19
CA THR A 620 -53.16 20.41 3.94
C THR A 620 -52.11 19.31 4.11
N SER A 621 -50.96 19.59 4.72
CA SER A 621 -49.92 18.57 4.89
C SER A 621 -50.27 17.48 5.92
N ASN A 622 -51.18 17.77 6.87
CA ASN A 622 -51.72 16.79 7.82
C ASN A 622 -52.94 16.01 7.30
N ASP A 623 -53.47 16.36 6.14
CA ASP A 623 -54.64 15.68 5.59
C ASP A 623 -54.39 14.17 5.46
N SER A 624 -55.43 13.37 5.67
CA SER A 624 -55.42 11.91 5.50
C SER A 624 -54.77 11.44 4.20
N ARG A 625 -54.87 12.25 3.13
CA ARG A 625 -54.25 12.02 1.82
C ARG A 625 -52.73 12.08 1.83
N PHE A 626 -52.13 12.86 2.71
CA PHE A 626 -50.68 13.10 2.73
C PHE A 626 -49.98 12.52 3.98
N GLN A 627 -50.70 11.81 4.83
CA GLN A 627 -50.10 11.04 5.92
C GLN A 627 -49.19 9.93 5.37
N GLY A 628 -47.94 9.89 5.84
CA GLY A 628 -46.99 8.84 5.47
C GLY A 628 -46.17 9.10 4.20
N VAL A 629 -46.33 10.26 3.54
CA VAL A 629 -45.72 10.51 2.22
C VAL A 629 -44.80 11.74 2.15
N ILE A 630 -44.64 12.47 3.26
CA ILE A 630 -43.78 13.65 3.39
C ILE A 630 -42.77 13.41 4.51
N TYR A 631 -41.49 13.57 4.21
CA TYR A 631 -40.41 13.26 5.14
C TYR A 631 -39.43 14.44 5.28
N SER A 632 -38.63 14.43 6.34
CA SER A 632 -37.44 15.28 6.48
C SER A 632 -36.18 14.46 6.71
N ASP A 633 -35.06 14.92 6.15
CA ASP A 633 -33.74 14.40 6.49
C ASP A 633 -33.12 15.12 7.71
N SER A 634 -31.95 14.68 8.15
CA SER A 634 -31.21 15.27 9.28
C SER A 634 -30.73 16.70 9.05
N ARG A 635 -30.76 17.18 7.80
CA ARG A 635 -30.43 18.56 7.42
C ARG A 635 -31.69 19.43 7.31
N ASN A 636 -32.84 18.92 7.73
CA ASN A 636 -34.13 19.58 7.63
C ASN A 636 -34.49 19.94 6.17
N ASN A 637 -34.09 19.09 5.22
CA ASN A 637 -34.61 19.13 3.87
C ASN A 637 -35.93 18.38 3.80
N LEU A 638 -36.85 18.88 2.99
CA LEU A 638 -38.09 18.21 2.67
C LEU A 638 -37.82 17.10 1.65
N ILE A 639 -38.31 15.91 1.93
CA ILE A 639 -38.10 14.70 1.15
C ILE A 639 -39.43 14.14 0.67
N PHE A 640 -39.51 13.87 -0.64
CA PHE A 640 -40.65 13.22 -1.28
C PHE A 640 -40.19 11.91 -1.94
N PRO A 641 -40.57 10.73 -1.42
CA PRO A 641 -40.15 9.46 -1.98
C PRO A 641 -40.83 9.14 -3.32
N HIS A 642 -40.04 8.63 -4.26
CA HIS A 642 -40.51 8.09 -5.52
C HIS A 642 -40.56 6.57 -5.43
N TYR A 643 -41.61 6.00 -6.03
CA TYR A 643 -41.90 4.58 -5.99
C TYR A 643 -41.95 3.99 -7.41
N ASP A 644 -41.52 2.74 -7.51
CA ASP A 644 -41.77 1.83 -8.62
C ASP A 644 -42.49 0.56 -8.14
N ARG A 645 -42.53 -0.50 -8.97
CA ARG A 645 -43.18 -1.77 -8.62
C ARG A 645 -42.49 -2.51 -7.46
N GLU A 646 -41.23 -2.18 -7.18
CA GLU A 646 -40.39 -2.80 -6.16
C GLU A 646 -40.32 -1.95 -4.87
N GLY A 647 -41.04 -0.82 -4.81
CA GLY A 647 -41.03 0.10 -3.67
C GLY A 647 -40.23 1.38 -3.92
N VAL A 648 -39.59 1.92 -2.89
CA VAL A 648 -38.84 3.19 -2.97
C VAL A 648 -37.63 3.04 -3.89
N CYS A 649 -37.57 3.86 -4.93
CA CYS A 649 -36.52 3.81 -5.95
C CYS A 649 -35.64 5.08 -6.00
N GLY A 650 -36.10 6.15 -5.36
CA GLY A 650 -35.41 7.43 -5.26
C GLY A 650 -36.26 8.40 -4.46
N TYR A 651 -35.79 9.64 -4.31
CA TYR A 651 -36.57 10.68 -3.65
C TYR A 651 -36.16 12.08 -4.12
N GLU A 652 -37.13 12.99 -4.15
CA GLU A 652 -36.90 14.40 -4.39
C GLU A 652 -36.54 15.12 -3.09
N ILE A 653 -35.56 16.02 -3.19
CA ILE A 653 -35.06 16.83 -2.06
C ILE A 653 -35.39 18.29 -2.36
N ARG A 654 -35.96 18.98 -1.36
CA ARG A 654 -36.34 20.39 -1.44
C ARG A 654 -35.98 21.15 -0.16
N ASN A 655 -35.36 22.31 -0.31
CA ASN A 655 -35.29 23.33 0.73
C ASN A 655 -35.32 24.72 0.07
N GLN A 656 -35.08 25.79 0.84
CA GLN A 656 -35.10 27.17 0.32
C GLN A 656 -34.08 27.44 -0.80
N GLN A 657 -32.92 26.78 -0.76
CA GLN A 657 -31.77 27.03 -1.62
C GLN A 657 -31.45 25.86 -2.57
N PHE A 658 -32.15 24.73 -2.44
CA PHE A 658 -31.81 23.50 -3.12
C PHE A 658 -33.05 22.77 -3.64
N LYS A 659 -32.97 22.36 -4.90
CA LYS A 659 -33.90 21.46 -5.58
C LYS A 659 -33.05 20.38 -6.24
N GLY A 660 -33.27 19.12 -5.86
CA GLY A 660 -32.52 18.00 -6.41
C GLY A 660 -33.26 16.66 -6.30
N PHE A 661 -32.60 15.63 -6.80
CA PHE A 661 -33.03 14.23 -6.73
C PHE A 661 -31.92 13.39 -6.09
N SER A 662 -32.29 12.32 -5.40
CA SER A 662 -31.36 11.41 -4.74
C SER A 662 -30.30 10.85 -5.70
N LYS A 663 -29.02 10.98 -5.36
CA LYS A 663 -27.91 10.46 -6.16
C LYS A 663 -27.94 8.93 -6.19
N GLY A 664 -27.95 8.34 -7.39
CA GLY A 664 -28.05 6.88 -7.59
C GLY A 664 -29.49 6.34 -7.55
N GLY A 665 -30.48 7.17 -7.19
CA GLY A 665 -31.89 6.80 -7.29
C GLY A 665 -32.43 6.99 -8.70
N THR A 666 -33.51 6.28 -9.02
CA THR A 666 -34.23 6.42 -10.28
C THR A 666 -35.53 7.20 -10.08
N LYS A 667 -35.92 7.98 -11.09
CA LYS A 667 -37.18 8.74 -11.06
C LYS A 667 -38.37 7.79 -11.26
N GLY A 668 -38.97 7.35 -10.17
CA GLY A 668 -40.30 6.73 -10.13
C GLY A 668 -41.41 7.78 -10.01
N LEU A 669 -42.53 7.42 -9.40
CA LEU A 669 -43.64 8.36 -9.14
C LEU A 669 -43.73 8.67 -7.65
N TRP A 670 -43.90 9.94 -7.28
CA TRP A 670 -44.42 10.25 -5.96
C TRP A 670 -45.95 10.08 -5.97
N SER A 671 -46.52 9.56 -4.89
CA SER A 671 -47.96 9.33 -4.77
C SER A 671 -48.45 9.73 -3.39
N SER A 672 -49.63 10.35 -3.34
CA SER A 672 -50.40 10.47 -2.10
C SER A 672 -50.89 9.10 -1.64
N ARG A 673 -51.35 9.02 -0.38
CA ARG A 673 -51.96 7.80 0.16
C ARG A 673 -53.14 7.37 -0.72
N GLY A 674 -53.08 6.13 -1.21
CA GLY A 674 -54.18 5.52 -1.96
C GLY A 674 -55.24 4.98 -1.01
N LEU A 675 -56.52 5.22 -1.34
CA LEU A 675 -57.67 4.74 -0.60
C LEU A 675 -58.62 3.96 -1.53
N PRO A 676 -59.41 3.01 -1.03
CA PRO A 676 -60.39 2.30 -1.86
C PRO A 676 -61.49 3.20 -2.45
N THR A 677 -61.70 4.38 -1.86
CA THR A 677 -62.69 5.39 -2.26
C THR A 677 -62.20 6.35 -3.34
N ASP A 678 -61.01 6.11 -3.89
CA ASP A 678 -60.40 6.99 -4.90
C ASP A 678 -61.19 6.93 -6.22
N MET A 679 -61.83 8.04 -6.57
CA MET A 679 -62.61 8.20 -7.80
C MET A 679 -62.01 9.23 -8.75
N THR A 680 -61.08 10.05 -8.27
CA THR A 680 -60.38 11.06 -9.06
C THR A 680 -58.87 10.86 -8.90
N LEU A 681 -58.13 10.89 -10.00
CA LEU A 681 -56.67 10.89 -10.01
C LEU A 681 -56.15 12.18 -10.61
N VAL A 682 -55.45 12.98 -9.81
CA VAL A 682 -54.77 14.20 -10.25
C VAL A 682 -53.28 13.92 -10.45
N ILE A 683 -52.76 14.21 -11.63
CA ILE A 683 -51.33 14.08 -11.96
C ILE A 683 -50.73 15.47 -12.15
N CYS A 684 -49.72 15.80 -11.35
CA CYS A 684 -48.94 17.04 -11.45
C CYS A 684 -47.47 16.73 -11.80
N GLU A 685 -46.68 17.78 -12.01
CA GLU A 685 -45.24 17.64 -12.27
C GLU A 685 -44.41 17.51 -10.99
N SER A 686 -44.86 18.11 -9.88
CA SER A 686 -44.17 18.03 -8.60
C SER A 686 -45.11 17.74 -7.42
N PRO A 687 -44.61 17.15 -6.33
CA PRO A 687 -45.40 16.94 -5.10
C PRO A 687 -45.94 18.25 -4.50
N LEU A 688 -45.22 19.37 -4.68
CA LEU A 688 -45.68 20.68 -4.22
C LEU A 688 -46.90 21.15 -5.01
N ASP A 689 -46.97 20.85 -6.30
CA ASP A 689 -48.14 21.16 -7.13
C ASP A 689 -49.33 20.29 -6.76
N CYS A 690 -49.10 19.01 -6.42
CA CYS A 690 -50.15 18.16 -5.88
C CYS A 690 -50.74 18.73 -4.58
N LEU A 691 -49.89 19.12 -3.63
CA LEU A 691 -50.32 19.73 -2.36
C LEU A 691 -51.05 21.06 -2.61
N SER A 692 -50.53 21.87 -3.54
CA SER A 692 -51.12 23.17 -3.85
C SER A 692 -52.49 23.03 -4.53
N HIS A 693 -52.61 22.09 -5.48
CA HIS A 693 -53.87 21.75 -6.12
C HIS A 693 -54.89 21.22 -5.11
N HIS A 694 -54.48 20.38 -4.16
CA HIS A 694 -55.37 19.91 -3.11
C HIS A 694 -55.88 21.05 -2.22
N GLN A 695 -55.03 22.01 -1.84
CA GLN A 695 -55.45 23.15 -1.03
C GLN A 695 -56.42 24.08 -1.78
N LEU A 696 -56.24 24.22 -3.10
CA LEU A 696 -57.12 25.01 -3.97
C LEU A 696 -58.45 24.32 -4.26
N PHE A 697 -58.42 23.00 -4.45
CA PHE A 697 -59.56 22.17 -4.83
C PHE A 697 -59.62 20.92 -3.94
N PRO A 698 -60.01 21.08 -2.66
CA PRO A 698 -60.04 19.97 -1.72
C PRO A 698 -61.14 18.97 -2.12
N ASP A 699 -60.74 17.71 -2.27
CA ASP A 699 -61.66 16.60 -2.51
C ASP A 699 -61.17 15.35 -1.78
N ALA A 700 -62.07 14.75 -0.98
CA ALA A 700 -61.78 13.57 -0.17
C ALA A 700 -61.61 12.32 -1.02
N ASN A 701 -62.03 12.31 -2.29
CA ASN A 701 -61.97 11.16 -3.20
C ASN A 701 -60.86 11.29 -4.27
N THR A 702 -59.99 12.31 -4.14
CA THR A 702 -58.88 12.55 -5.06
C THR A 702 -57.56 11.98 -4.56
N ARG A 703 -56.93 11.16 -5.41
CA ARG A 703 -55.53 10.72 -5.26
C ARG A 703 -54.61 11.58 -6.11
N TYR A 704 -53.40 11.83 -5.62
CA TYR A 704 -52.40 12.64 -6.32
C TYR A 704 -51.18 11.82 -6.73
N LEU A 705 -50.61 12.16 -7.88
CA LEU A 705 -49.32 11.68 -8.38
C LEU A 705 -48.46 12.83 -8.87
N ALA A 706 -47.15 12.73 -8.67
CA ALA A 706 -46.18 13.63 -9.28
C ALA A 706 -45.14 12.87 -10.11
N THR A 707 -44.85 13.40 -11.31
CA THR A 707 -43.92 12.78 -12.27
C THR A 707 -42.45 13.15 -12.03
N GLY A 708 -42.17 14.30 -11.42
CA GLY A 708 -40.80 14.79 -11.21
C GLY A 708 -40.10 15.25 -12.50
N GLY A 709 -40.90 15.72 -13.48
CA GLY A 709 -40.47 16.19 -14.80
C GLY A 709 -40.97 15.31 -15.96
N THR A 710 -40.15 15.16 -17.00
CA THR A 710 -40.45 14.36 -18.20
C THR A 710 -40.70 12.89 -17.85
N LEU A 711 -41.70 12.29 -18.49
CA LEU A 711 -42.11 10.91 -18.26
C LEU A 711 -41.12 9.90 -18.85
N SER A 712 -40.63 8.98 -18.01
CA SER A 712 -39.91 7.79 -18.47
C SER A 712 -40.87 6.68 -18.90
N GLU A 713 -40.38 5.71 -19.68
CA GLU A 713 -41.16 4.52 -20.05
C GLU A 713 -41.59 3.68 -18.84
N THR A 714 -40.76 3.62 -17.79
CA THR A 714 -41.11 2.94 -16.54
C THR A 714 -42.26 3.65 -15.82
N GLN A 715 -42.27 4.98 -15.78
CA GLN A 715 -43.37 5.76 -15.22
C GLN A 715 -44.65 5.58 -16.06
N LYS A 716 -44.57 5.61 -17.39
CA LYS A 716 -45.72 5.35 -18.28
C LYS A 716 -46.34 3.98 -18.00
N SER A 717 -45.53 2.94 -17.83
CA SER A 717 -46.00 1.59 -17.47
C SER A 717 -46.71 1.53 -16.11
N LEU A 718 -46.21 2.26 -15.11
CA LEU A 718 -46.84 2.37 -13.78
C LEU A 718 -48.18 3.09 -13.86
N ILE A 719 -48.23 4.21 -14.58
CA ILE A 719 -49.43 5.03 -14.73
C ILE A 719 -50.50 4.27 -15.51
N LYS A 720 -50.13 3.54 -16.57
CA LYS A 720 -51.07 2.75 -17.37
C LYS A 720 -51.85 1.75 -16.51
N GLY A 721 -51.17 0.98 -15.65
CA GLY A 721 -51.85 0.04 -14.75
C GLY A 721 -52.78 0.72 -13.74
N LEU A 722 -52.45 1.94 -13.32
CA LEU A 722 -53.33 2.72 -12.44
C LEU A 722 -54.55 3.27 -13.19
N PHE A 723 -54.38 3.72 -14.44
CA PHE A 723 -55.46 4.18 -15.30
C PHE A 723 -56.47 3.08 -15.57
N GLU A 724 -56.02 1.87 -15.90
CA GLU A 724 -56.89 0.71 -16.11
C GLU A 724 -57.72 0.42 -14.85
N LYS A 725 -57.09 0.42 -13.67
CA LYS A 725 -57.79 0.19 -12.39
C LYS A 725 -58.82 1.26 -12.09
N LEU A 726 -58.44 2.54 -12.20
CA LEU A 726 -59.35 3.66 -11.94
C LEU A 726 -60.51 3.70 -12.94
N HIS A 727 -60.22 3.45 -14.22
CA HIS A 727 -61.23 3.41 -15.27
C HIS A 727 -62.26 2.29 -15.04
N SER A 728 -61.82 1.11 -14.61
CA SER A 728 -62.73 0.00 -14.27
C SER A 728 -63.69 0.32 -13.12
N GLN A 729 -63.33 1.29 -12.28
CA GLN A 729 -64.15 1.79 -11.17
C GLN A 729 -65.03 2.99 -11.57
N GLY A 730 -64.95 3.45 -12.82
CA GLY A 730 -65.67 4.63 -13.31
C GLY A 730 -65.07 5.96 -12.85
N GLY A 731 -63.80 5.97 -12.43
CA GLY A 731 -63.13 7.19 -11.99
C GLY A 731 -62.62 8.08 -13.13
N GLN A 732 -62.28 9.32 -12.78
CA GLN A 732 -61.78 10.34 -13.71
C GLN A 732 -60.29 10.66 -13.49
N ILE A 733 -59.61 11.08 -14.56
CA ILE A 733 -58.21 11.46 -14.58
C ILE A 733 -58.10 12.95 -14.90
N ILE A 734 -57.39 13.67 -14.06
CA ILE A 734 -57.10 15.10 -14.20
C ILE A 734 -55.60 15.27 -14.36
N VAL A 735 -55.17 15.76 -15.52
CA VAL A 735 -53.78 16.12 -15.76
C VAL A 735 -53.60 17.60 -15.42
N ALA A 736 -53.05 17.86 -14.24
CA ALA A 736 -52.85 19.18 -13.68
C ALA A 736 -51.37 19.60 -13.80
N THR A 737 -50.86 19.68 -15.03
CA THR A 737 -49.47 20.04 -15.35
C THR A 737 -49.25 21.55 -15.49
N ASP A 738 -47.99 21.96 -15.59
CA ASP A 738 -47.62 23.38 -15.69
C ASP A 738 -48.17 24.02 -16.98
N ARG A 739 -48.33 25.34 -16.95
CA ARG A 739 -48.75 26.14 -18.10
C ARG A 739 -47.57 26.47 -19.02
N ASP A 740 -46.88 25.44 -19.48
CA ASP A 740 -45.80 25.57 -20.46
C ASP A 740 -45.80 24.43 -21.49
N LYS A 741 -44.78 24.42 -22.36
CA LYS A 741 -44.62 23.41 -23.40
C LYS A 741 -44.36 22.01 -22.81
N GLY A 742 -43.58 21.91 -21.74
CA GLY A 742 -43.26 20.63 -21.10
C GLY A 742 -44.51 20.01 -20.46
N GLY A 743 -45.31 20.81 -19.74
CA GLY A 743 -46.57 20.36 -19.19
C GLY A 743 -47.58 19.94 -20.26
N GLN A 744 -47.52 20.53 -21.46
CA GLN A 744 -48.34 20.11 -22.60
C GLN A 744 -47.90 18.78 -23.18
N GLU A 745 -46.60 18.56 -23.32
CA GLU A 745 -46.02 17.29 -23.78
C GLU A 745 -46.41 16.15 -22.82
N ILE A 746 -46.23 16.35 -21.51
CA ILE A 746 -46.63 15.38 -20.48
C ILE A 746 -48.12 15.04 -20.59
N ALA A 747 -48.98 16.06 -20.75
CA ALA A 747 -50.42 15.83 -20.87
C ALA A 747 -50.81 15.04 -22.12
N GLN A 748 -50.14 15.29 -23.25
CA GLN A 748 -50.37 14.53 -24.47
C GLN A 748 -49.91 13.07 -24.32
N GLU A 749 -48.75 12.84 -23.72
CA GLU A 749 -48.27 11.48 -23.46
C GLU A 749 -49.21 10.69 -22.53
N LEU A 750 -49.68 11.32 -21.45
CA LEU A 750 -50.65 10.71 -20.54
C LEU A 750 -51.97 10.38 -21.22
N LYS A 751 -52.45 11.26 -22.11
CA LYS A 751 -53.64 11.01 -22.92
C LYS A 751 -53.46 9.82 -23.86
N ASN A 752 -52.28 9.66 -24.46
CA ASN A 752 -51.99 8.56 -25.37
C ASN A 752 -51.95 7.19 -24.67
N ILE A 753 -51.59 7.13 -23.38
CA ILE A 753 -51.52 5.88 -22.62
C ILE A 753 -52.82 5.55 -21.85
N ALA A 754 -53.75 6.51 -21.75
CA ALA A 754 -55.04 6.29 -21.11
C ALA A 754 -55.96 5.38 -21.95
N PRO A 755 -56.84 4.58 -21.32
CA PRO A 755 -57.87 3.86 -22.04
C PRO A 755 -58.72 4.81 -22.89
N GLU A 756 -59.13 4.42 -24.09
CA GLU A 756 -59.87 5.29 -25.03
C GLU A 756 -61.18 5.84 -24.42
N THR A 757 -61.82 5.06 -23.58
CA THR A 757 -63.07 5.40 -22.88
C THR A 757 -62.86 6.08 -21.52
N ALA A 758 -61.61 6.32 -21.11
CA ALA A 758 -61.32 6.97 -19.83
C ALA A 758 -61.67 8.47 -19.85
N GLN A 759 -62.27 8.94 -18.77
CA GLN A 759 -62.54 10.37 -18.57
C GLN A 759 -61.24 11.08 -18.20
N ILE A 760 -60.51 11.59 -19.20
CA ILE A 760 -59.27 12.34 -18.99
C ILE A 760 -59.41 13.79 -19.43
N SER A 761 -59.06 14.73 -18.54
CA SER A 761 -59.07 16.16 -18.81
C SER A 761 -57.75 16.80 -18.37
N ARG A 762 -57.35 17.88 -19.05
CA ARG A 762 -56.19 18.69 -18.64
C ARG A 762 -56.69 19.96 -17.95
N LEU A 763 -56.19 20.22 -16.75
CA LEU A 763 -56.38 21.48 -16.04
C LEU A 763 -55.06 22.23 -15.99
N VAL A 764 -55.09 23.55 -16.16
CA VAL A 764 -53.91 24.41 -16.12
C VAL A 764 -54.13 25.60 -15.18
N PRO A 765 -53.08 26.10 -14.51
CA PRO A 765 -53.15 27.29 -13.68
C PRO A 765 -53.68 28.54 -14.43
N LYS A 766 -54.67 29.22 -13.86
CA LYS A 766 -55.27 30.45 -14.41
C LYS A 766 -54.36 31.65 -14.07
N ASN A 767 -53.44 31.97 -14.99
CA ASN A 767 -52.51 33.12 -14.98
C ASN A 767 -51.16 32.94 -14.26
N HIS A 768 -50.82 31.71 -13.86
CA HIS A 768 -49.54 31.41 -13.22
C HIS A 768 -48.84 30.27 -13.96
N LYS A 769 -47.56 30.07 -13.66
CA LYS A 769 -46.78 29.00 -14.32
C LYS A 769 -47.18 27.63 -13.79
N ASP A 770 -47.21 27.49 -12.46
CA ASP A 770 -47.48 26.24 -11.75
C ASP A 770 -48.60 26.42 -10.69
N TRP A 771 -49.04 25.32 -10.08
CA TRP A 771 -50.13 25.35 -9.10
C TRP A 771 -49.71 25.98 -7.78
N ASN A 772 -48.43 25.91 -7.42
CA ASN A 772 -47.91 26.55 -6.22
C ASN A 772 -47.95 28.09 -6.31
N GLU A 773 -47.57 28.66 -7.46
CA GLU A 773 -47.68 30.08 -7.74
C GLU A 773 -49.15 30.54 -7.71
N SER A 774 -50.07 29.76 -8.29
CA SER A 774 -51.50 30.02 -8.20
C SER A 774 -52.00 30.06 -6.76
N LEU A 775 -51.57 29.11 -5.92
CA LEU A 775 -51.93 29.08 -4.51
C LEU A 775 -51.41 30.32 -3.76
N ILE A 776 -50.14 30.67 -3.97
CA ILE A 776 -49.53 31.85 -3.34
C ILE A 776 -50.26 33.13 -3.74
N ALA A 777 -50.63 33.27 -5.01
CA ALA A 777 -51.39 34.41 -5.51
C ALA A 777 -52.77 34.49 -4.86
N GLN A 778 -53.48 33.37 -4.73
CA GLN A 778 -54.78 33.33 -4.05
C GLN A 778 -54.68 33.73 -2.57
N ILE A 779 -53.69 33.19 -1.83
CA ILE A 779 -53.48 33.54 -0.43
C ILE A 779 -53.17 35.03 -0.27
N ARG A 780 -52.35 35.61 -1.15
CA ARG A 780 -52.04 37.05 -1.14
C ARG A 780 -53.30 37.88 -1.37
N TRP A 781 -54.10 37.52 -2.37
CA TRP A 781 -55.35 38.19 -2.69
C TRP A 781 -56.33 38.12 -1.50
N GLU A 782 -56.50 36.96 -0.87
CA GLU A 782 -57.36 36.80 0.31
C GLU A 782 -56.91 37.67 1.48
N ARG A 783 -55.60 37.75 1.75
CA ARG A 783 -55.03 38.63 2.79
C ARG A 783 -55.28 40.09 2.50
N GLU A 784 -55.11 40.54 1.27
CA GLU A 784 -55.40 41.92 0.87
C GLU A 784 -56.88 42.27 1.04
N GLN A 785 -57.78 41.35 0.68
CA GLN A 785 -59.22 41.54 0.89
C GLN A 785 -59.58 41.60 2.38
N GLN A 786 -58.98 40.74 3.21
CA GLN A 786 -59.17 40.79 4.67
C GLN A 786 -58.64 42.09 5.27
N GLN A 787 -57.47 42.57 4.84
CA GLN A 787 -56.91 43.85 5.28
C GLN A 787 -57.82 45.02 4.88
N LYS A 788 -58.33 45.04 3.64
CA LYS A 788 -59.32 46.05 3.18
C LYS A 788 -60.60 46.02 4.01
N ARG A 789 -61.13 44.83 4.34
CA ARG A 789 -62.31 44.65 5.21
C ARG A 789 -62.06 45.09 6.65
N SER A 790 -60.86 44.85 7.20
CA SER A 790 -60.49 45.29 8.55
C SER A 790 -60.32 46.81 8.67
N ARG A 791 -59.75 47.46 7.64
CA ARG A 791 -59.63 48.92 7.55
C ARG A 791 -61.00 49.60 7.39
N GLY A 792 -61.93 48.99 6.67
CA GLY A 792 -63.30 49.49 6.52
C GLY A 792 -64.16 49.42 7.80
N LYS A 793 -63.82 48.55 8.77
CA LYS A 793 -64.51 48.47 10.07
C LYS A 793 -63.97 49.44 11.13
N GLY A 794 -62.82 50.07 10.90
CA GLY A 794 -62.21 51.04 11.82
C GLY A 794 -62.72 52.48 11.68
N PHE A 795 -63.61 52.75 10.72
CA PHE A 795 -64.23 54.09 10.48
C PHE A 795 -65.71 54.15 10.92
N SER A 796 -66.14 53.22 11.75
CA SER A 796 -67.45 53.22 12.41
C SER A 796 -67.24 53.23 13.93
N LEU A 797 -66.76 54.35 14.45
CA LEU A 797 -66.87 54.75 15.86
C LEU A 797 -67.27 56.21 15.92
#